data_AF-A0A1Q2M383-F1
#
_entry.id   AF-A0A1Q2M383-F1
#
_cell.length_a   1.000
_cell.length_b   1.000
_cell.length_c   1.000
_cell.angle_alpha   90.00
_cell.angle_beta   90.00
_cell.angle_gamma   90.00
#
_symmetry.space_group_name_H-M   'P 1'
#
loop_
_entity.id
_entity.type
_entity.pdbx_description
1 polymer ?
#
loop_
_entity_poly.entity_id
_entity_poly.type
_entity_poly.pdbx_seq_one_letter_code
_entity_poly.pdbx_strand_id
1 'polypeptide(L)'
;MTIKTLYRRLGAVLLGFAGASAAIAADPLNVTGDKFRQLEELLPTPNTYRAASGAPGHEYWQQQADYDIKVSLDDDKQRITASETITYTNNSPDTLRYLWVQLDQNRFKPNSSGNLAAPVDVESIAPDTIPFRSFRREVVSRDFQGGYDITKVADARGRDLRHTIVDTNMRIDLPQPLKSGDGVTFQIGWEYNIIEQKALGGRSGYEYFERDGNYLYEIAQWFPRMAAYNDVSGWQNKQFLGRGEFALEFGDYRVAIEVPADHIVASTGVLQNPQDVLTREQRARLKKAETAKKPVMIVTKEEALENEKDRATARKTWVFEAENVRDFAWASSRKFLWDAQGYKKGGTDTMAMSYYPEEGTPLWDKYSTEAIIHTMEVFNRYSFDYPYPTSISVNGPVGGMEYPMITFNGPRPEIDEEDRSKRTYSRRTKYGLISVIIHEVGHNYYPMIVNSDERQWTWMDEGLNTYVQFLAEQEWEEKYPSRRGDARKIIDYMKSENQVPIMTNSESILQFGNNAYGKPATALNILRETVMGRELFDFAFREYSQRWKFKRPMPADFFRTMEDASGMDLDWFWRGWFYTTDNVDISIDAVKHYTVGTKNPDVEGPWKRERFEEEPESVTKQKNRANKMTRIVDGKPELADFYNEHDEFDVSNADRNRYRGMLDGLEDWERDLLKVESNVYVLNFSNIGGLVMPIILKLDYTDGSSEELRIPAEIWTRNAAKTSKMLVRGKDKLLKSVVVDPHWETADVDVENNHYPRRIIKSRLELFKDEKARNLMKDWQEELKED
;
A
#
# COMPACT_ATOMS: atom_id res chain seq x y z
N MET A 1 -38.22 -67.34 -8.12
CA MET A 1 -37.52 -68.60 -8.47
C MET A 1 -36.02 -68.35 -8.20
N THR A 2 -35.56 -68.33 -6.94
CA THR A 2 -34.85 -69.43 -6.19
C THR A 2 -33.69 -70.04 -6.98
N ILE A 3 -32.40 -69.67 -6.75
CA ILE A 3 -31.41 -70.07 -5.71
C ILE A 3 -30.46 -71.23 -6.13
N LYS A 4 -29.16 -71.08 -5.77
CA LYS A 4 -28.01 -72.04 -5.60
C LYS A 4 -27.07 -72.30 -6.81
N THR A 5 -25.80 -71.84 -6.86
CA THR A 5 -24.54 -72.10 -6.08
C THR A 5 -23.84 -73.43 -6.40
N LEU A 6 -22.55 -73.43 -6.83
CA LEU A 6 -21.46 -74.31 -6.31
C LEU A 6 -20.03 -74.15 -6.95
N TYR A 7 -19.01 -74.17 -6.05
CA TYR A 7 -17.53 -74.50 -6.11
C TYR A 7 -16.60 -73.83 -7.15
N ARG A 8 -15.43 -73.18 -6.90
CA ARG A 8 -14.33 -73.13 -5.89
C ARG A 8 -13.17 -74.15 -6.10
N ARG A 9 -12.02 -73.74 -6.71
CA ARG A 9 -10.65 -73.62 -6.12
C ARG A 9 -9.44 -73.69 -7.10
N LEU A 10 -8.39 -72.95 -6.72
CA LEU A 10 -6.95 -72.97 -7.10
C LEU A 10 -6.61 -72.32 -8.46
N GLY A 11 -5.75 -71.32 -8.62
CA GLY A 11 -4.73 -70.72 -7.76
C GLY A 11 -3.46 -70.53 -8.59
N ALA A 12 -3.14 -69.31 -9.02
CA ALA A 12 -1.80 -68.89 -9.46
C ALA A 12 -1.71 -67.36 -9.50
N VAL A 13 -0.59 -66.87 -9.03
CA VAL A 13 -0.23 -65.49 -8.67
C VAL A 13 0.55 -64.85 -9.83
N LEU A 14 0.22 -63.59 -10.20
CA LEU A 14 1.12 -62.46 -10.49
C LEU A 14 0.63 -61.49 -11.59
N LEU A 15 0.59 -60.21 -11.19
CA LEU A 15 0.87 -58.98 -11.94
C LEU A 15 -0.04 -58.61 -13.13
N GLY A 16 -1.06 -57.80 -12.82
CA GLY A 16 -1.66 -56.86 -13.76
C GLY A 16 -1.82 -55.50 -13.08
N PHE A 17 -0.91 -54.56 -13.36
CA PHE A 17 -1.05 -53.14 -13.04
C PHE A 17 -2.29 -52.60 -13.77
N ALA A 18 -3.41 -52.46 -13.07
CA ALA A 18 -4.55 -51.68 -13.55
C ALA A 18 -4.35 -50.24 -13.05
N GLY A 19 -3.76 -49.41 -13.90
CA GLY A 19 -3.78 -47.96 -13.72
C GLY A 19 -5.22 -47.48 -13.71
N ALA A 20 -5.70 -47.08 -12.54
CA ALA A 20 -6.91 -46.28 -12.44
C ALA A 20 -6.58 -44.90 -13.02
N SER A 21 -6.90 -44.70 -14.30
CA SER A 21 -7.06 -43.37 -14.86
C SER A 21 -8.22 -42.71 -14.13
N ALA A 22 -7.93 -42.02 -13.04
CA ALA A 22 -8.81 -40.99 -12.53
C ALA A 22 -8.90 -39.93 -13.64
N ALA A 23 -9.95 -40.04 -14.45
CA ALA A 23 -10.41 -38.91 -15.24
C ALA A 23 -10.79 -37.84 -14.22
N ILE A 24 -9.86 -36.92 -13.96
CA ILE A 24 -10.17 -35.63 -13.36
C ILE A 24 -11.22 -35.04 -14.30
N ALA A 25 -12.47 -35.01 -13.86
CA ALA A 25 -13.49 -34.24 -14.52
C ALA A 25 -12.99 -32.80 -14.51
N ALA A 26 -12.46 -32.34 -15.64
CA ALA A 26 -12.22 -30.94 -15.87
C ALA A 26 -13.56 -30.23 -15.67
N ASP A 27 -13.62 -29.28 -14.74
CA ASP A 27 -14.74 -28.36 -14.61
C ASP A 27 -14.98 -27.74 -16.01
N PRO A 28 -16.09 -28.06 -16.69
CA PRO A 28 -16.27 -27.66 -18.09
C PRO A 28 -16.41 -26.14 -18.28
N LEU A 29 -16.46 -25.37 -17.18
CA LEU A 29 -16.60 -23.91 -17.19
C LEU A 29 -15.49 -23.16 -16.41
N ASN A 30 -14.59 -23.86 -15.71
CA ASN A 30 -13.53 -23.27 -14.86
C ASN A 30 -14.01 -22.03 -14.07
N VAL A 31 -15.17 -22.14 -13.42
CA VAL A 31 -15.94 -21.00 -12.85
C VAL A 31 -15.20 -20.30 -11.72
N THR A 32 -14.27 -21.01 -11.07
CA THR A 32 -13.39 -20.48 -10.01
C THR A 32 -12.10 -19.84 -10.56
N GLY A 33 -11.80 -20.01 -11.84
CA GLY A 33 -10.59 -19.50 -12.50
C GLY A 33 -10.82 -18.30 -13.44
N ASP A 34 -12.06 -17.86 -13.63
CA ASP A 34 -12.38 -16.69 -14.45
C ASP A 34 -11.89 -15.38 -13.80
N LYS A 35 -10.84 -14.80 -14.39
CA LYS A 35 -10.21 -13.56 -13.92
C LYS A 35 -11.06 -12.32 -14.19
N PHE A 36 -12.03 -12.37 -15.11
CA PHE A 36 -12.91 -11.26 -15.49
C PHE A 36 -14.33 -11.43 -14.94
N ARG A 37 -14.56 -12.44 -14.10
CA ARG A 37 -15.83 -12.59 -13.41
C ARG A 37 -16.12 -11.36 -12.58
N GLN A 38 -17.37 -10.93 -12.59
CA GLN A 38 -17.78 -9.71 -11.91
C GLN A 38 -17.71 -9.86 -10.38
N LEU A 39 -17.40 -8.77 -9.66
CA LEU A 39 -17.16 -8.78 -8.22
C LEU A 39 -18.43 -8.71 -7.37
N GLU A 40 -19.61 -8.46 -7.92
CA GLU A 40 -20.85 -8.31 -7.12
C GLU A 40 -21.22 -9.59 -6.36
N GLU A 41 -20.68 -10.74 -6.75
CA GLU A 41 -20.82 -11.98 -5.99
C GLU A 41 -19.95 -12.03 -4.72
N LEU A 42 -18.85 -11.26 -4.68
CA LEU A 42 -17.95 -11.15 -3.53
C LEU A 42 -18.27 -9.92 -2.67
N LEU A 43 -18.74 -8.84 -3.29
CA LEU A 43 -19.03 -7.59 -2.59
C LEU A 43 -20.40 -7.65 -1.89
N PRO A 44 -20.56 -6.98 -0.73
CA PRO A 44 -21.86 -6.86 -0.08
C PRO A 44 -22.90 -6.21 -1.01
N THR A 45 -24.13 -6.73 -1.04
CA THR A 45 -25.22 -6.15 -1.83
C THR A 45 -25.51 -4.71 -1.38
N PRO A 46 -25.64 -3.74 -2.30
CA PRO A 46 -26.06 -2.37 -1.97
C PRO A 46 -27.40 -2.32 -1.25
N ASN A 47 -27.58 -1.32 -0.39
CA ASN A 47 -28.79 -1.11 0.41
C ASN A 47 -29.07 0.39 0.64
N THR A 48 -29.99 0.74 1.55
CA THR A 48 -30.35 2.14 1.84
C THR A 48 -29.26 2.92 2.58
N TYR A 49 -28.36 2.23 3.29
CA TYR A 49 -27.20 2.81 4.00
C TYR A 49 -25.97 2.97 3.11
N ARG A 50 -25.79 2.09 2.11
CA ARG A 50 -24.64 2.08 1.17
C ARG A 50 -25.12 1.85 -0.26
N ALA A 51 -24.96 2.87 -1.11
CA ALA A 51 -25.49 2.87 -2.47
C ALA A 51 -24.65 2.05 -3.45
N ALA A 52 -25.25 1.64 -4.57
CA ALA A 52 -24.58 0.87 -5.62
C ALA A 52 -23.44 1.64 -6.30
N SER A 53 -23.48 2.98 -6.28
CA SER A 53 -22.40 3.84 -6.77
C SER A 53 -21.17 3.86 -5.86
N GLY A 54 -21.24 3.25 -4.67
CA GLY A 54 -20.20 3.37 -3.64
C GLY A 54 -20.28 4.66 -2.82
N ALA A 55 -21.32 5.48 -3.03
CA ALA A 55 -21.64 6.61 -2.15
C ALA A 55 -22.36 6.14 -0.87
N PRO A 56 -22.29 6.92 0.22
CA PRO A 56 -23.23 6.76 1.34
C PRO A 56 -24.67 6.79 0.83
N GLY A 57 -25.49 5.86 1.28
CA GLY A 57 -26.90 5.80 0.95
C GLY A 57 -27.71 6.92 1.63
N HIS A 58 -28.96 7.10 1.20
CA HIS A 58 -29.83 8.17 1.70
C HIS A 58 -30.25 8.01 3.16
N GLU A 59 -30.10 6.81 3.74
CA GLU A 59 -30.31 6.54 5.16
C GLU A 59 -29.01 6.32 5.93
N TYR A 60 -27.84 6.62 5.33
CA TYR A 60 -26.54 6.45 6.00
C TYR A 60 -26.52 7.12 7.37
N TRP A 61 -26.00 6.41 8.36
CA TRP A 61 -25.88 6.88 9.73
C TRP A 61 -24.50 6.50 10.29
N GLN A 62 -24.07 7.27 11.28
CA GLN A 62 -22.89 6.98 12.10
C GLN A 62 -23.12 7.57 13.49
N GLN A 63 -22.50 7.01 14.51
CA GLN A 63 -22.71 7.49 15.87
C GLN A 63 -21.94 8.78 16.13
N GLN A 64 -22.28 9.45 17.22
CA GLN A 64 -21.53 10.60 17.71
C GLN A 64 -21.13 10.36 19.17
N ALA A 65 -19.89 10.71 19.51
CA ALA A 65 -19.34 10.61 20.86
C ALA A 65 -18.56 11.88 21.21
N ASP A 66 -19.14 12.70 22.08
CA ASP A 66 -18.53 13.96 22.55
C ASP A 66 -17.85 13.76 23.92
N TYR A 67 -16.72 14.42 24.14
CA TYR A 67 -15.87 14.22 25.32
C TYR A 67 -15.50 15.55 26.00
N ASP A 68 -15.67 15.60 27.33
CA ASP A 68 -15.02 16.59 28.20
C ASP A 68 -14.04 15.87 29.12
N ILE A 69 -12.74 16.03 28.87
CA ILE A 69 -11.66 15.27 29.50
C ILE A 69 -10.79 16.20 30.34
N LYS A 70 -10.44 15.74 31.55
CA LYS A 70 -9.45 16.36 32.42
C LYS A 70 -8.36 15.35 32.72
N VAL A 71 -7.12 15.74 32.48
CA VAL A 71 -5.94 14.88 32.70
C VAL A 71 -4.83 15.65 33.41
N SER A 72 -4.15 14.98 34.32
CA SER A 72 -2.94 15.48 34.98
C SER A 72 -1.77 14.54 34.73
N LEU A 73 -0.65 15.11 34.26
CA LEU A 73 0.63 14.42 34.13
C LEU A 73 1.44 14.53 35.43
N ASP A 74 1.78 13.40 36.04
CA ASP A 74 2.77 13.28 37.12
C ASP A 74 4.14 12.99 36.50
N ASP A 75 4.96 14.05 36.38
CA ASP A 75 6.31 14.00 35.78
C ASP A 75 7.35 13.33 36.70
N ASP A 76 7.05 13.10 37.97
CA ASP A 76 7.96 12.38 38.88
C ASP A 76 7.74 10.86 38.83
N LYS A 77 6.50 10.44 38.54
CA LYS A 77 6.13 9.02 38.47
C LYS A 77 5.87 8.49 37.06
N GLN A 78 5.97 9.35 36.04
CA GLN A 78 5.61 9.06 34.65
C GLN A 78 4.20 8.45 34.60
N ARG A 79 3.23 9.13 35.20
CA ARG A 79 1.85 8.63 35.36
C ARG A 79 0.83 9.67 34.90
N ILE A 80 -0.31 9.21 34.41
CA ILE A 80 -1.48 10.08 34.26
C ILE A 80 -2.62 9.67 35.18
N THR A 81 -3.34 10.67 35.66
CA THR A 81 -4.64 10.52 36.34
C THR A 81 -5.65 11.39 35.59
N ALA A 82 -6.79 10.80 35.22
CA ALA A 82 -7.75 11.45 34.34
C ALA A 82 -9.20 11.06 34.65
N SER A 83 -10.10 11.89 34.16
CA SER A 83 -11.53 11.64 34.14
C SER A 83 -12.16 12.27 32.92
N GLU A 84 -13.18 11.63 32.38
CA GLU A 84 -13.95 12.13 31.25
C GLU A 84 -15.45 12.08 31.52
N THR A 85 -16.18 12.96 30.84
CA THR A 85 -17.62 12.85 30.64
C THR A 85 -17.86 12.62 29.15
N ILE A 86 -18.53 11.51 28.83
CA ILE A 86 -18.88 11.14 27.45
C ILE A 86 -20.36 11.40 27.25
N THR A 87 -20.73 12.09 26.17
CA THR A 87 -22.09 12.14 25.65
C THR A 87 -22.16 11.35 24.36
N TYR A 88 -22.90 10.26 24.37
CA TYR A 88 -23.07 9.37 23.23
C TYR A 88 -24.47 9.51 22.64
N THR A 89 -24.55 9.76 21.34
CA THR A 89 -25.81 9.88 20.60
C THR A 89 -26.00 8.68 19.68
N ASN A 90 -27.14 8.00 19.83
CA ASN A 90 -27.47 6.83 19.00
C ASN A 90 -28.22 7.25 17.73
N ASN A 91 -27.49 7.38 16.63
CA ASN A 91 -28.03 7.65 15.30
C ASN A 91 -28.43 6.38 14.53
N SER A 92 -28.16 5.19 15.07
CA SER A 92 -28.59 3.93 14.45
C SER A 92 -30.12 3.76 14.55
N PRO A 93 -30.73 2.94 13.67
CA PRO A 93 -32.14 2.55 13.80
C PRO A 93 -32.39 1.60 14.98
N ASP A 94 -31.33 1.08 15.61
CA ASP A 94 -31.41 0.08 16.65
C ASP A 94 -31.64 0.68 18.04
N THR A 95 -32.24 -0.11 18.93
CA THR A 95 -32.28 0.20 20.36
C THR A 95 -31.10 -0.48 21.08
N LEU A 96 -30.19 0.31 21.62
CA LEU A 96 -28.99 -0.18 22.30
C LEU A 96 -29.25 -0.40 23.80
N ARG A 97 -28.88 -1.57 24.31
CA ARG A 97 -29.01 -1.91 25.75
C ARG A 97 -27.69 -1.80 26.52
N TYR A 98 -26.59 -1.67 25.81
CA TYR A 98 -25.25 -1.56 26.35
C TYR A 98 -24.38 -0.79 25.35
N LEU A 99 -23.29 -0.25 25.87
CA LEU A 99 -22.26 0.44 25.11
C LEU A 99 -20.92 -0.28 25.27
N TRP A 100 -20.08 -0.24 24.25
CA TRP A 100 -18.70 -0.73 24.32
C TRP A 100 -17.71 0.44 24.30
N VAL A 101 -16.70 0.34 25.15
CA VAL A 101 -15.61 1.30 25.29
C VAL A 101 -14.29 0.56 25.14
N GLN A 102 -13.41 1.03 24.26
CA GLN A 102 -12.06 0.51 24.05
C GLN A 102 -11.14 0.98 25.19
N LEU A 103 -10.36 0.03 25.71
CA LEU A 103 -9.39 0.18 26.78
C LEU A 103 -8.00 -0.26 26.30
N ASP A 104 -7.48 0.40 25.27
CA ASP A 104 -6.27 -0.03 24.55
C ASP A 104 -5.01 -0.10 25.40
N GLN A 105 -4.83 0.76 26.41
CA GLN A 105 -3.71 0.65 27.35
C GLN A 105 -3.67 -0.71 28.06
N ASN A 106 -4.81 -1.42 28.20
CA ASN A 106 -4.83 -2.75 28.82
C ASN A 106 -3.95 -3.77 28.07
N ARG A 107 -3.54 -3.52 26.82
CA ARG A 107 -2.52 -4.35 26.14
C ARG A 107 -1.22 -4.46 26.92
N PHE A 108 -0.88 -3.45 27.73
CA PHE A 108 0.34 -3.41 28.54
C PHE A 108 0.19 -4.09 29.89
N LYS A 109 -0.96 -4.68 30.21
CA LYS A 109 -1.10 -5.56 31.37
C LYS A 109 -0.25 -6.82 31.15
N PRO A 110 0.51 -7.30 32.15
CA PRO A 110 1.36 -8.49 31.98
C PRO A 110 0.63 -9.73 31.45
N ASN A 111 -0.68 -9.86 31.73
CA ASN A 111 -1.53 -10.97 31.31
C ASN A 111 -2.57 -10.60 30.24
N SER A 112 -2.35 -9.52 29.47
CA SER A 112 -3.23 -9.16 28.34
C SER A 112 -3.21 -10.25 27.26
N SER A 113 -4.28 -10.37 26.47
CA SER A 113 -4.29 -11.36 25.37
C SER A 113 -3.19 -11.09 24.36
N GLY A 114 -2.85 -9.81 24.11
CA GLY A 114 -1.75 -9.41 23.23
C GLY A 114 -0.40 -9.93 23.70
N ASN A 115 -0.10 -9.79 24.99
CA ASN A 115 1.15 -10.31 25.56
C ASN A 115 1.19 -11.84 25.59
N LEU A 116 0.06 -12.49 25.90
CA LEU A 116 -0.02 -13.95 25.99
C LEU A 116 0.01 -14.66 24.62
N ALA A 117 -0.50 -14.01 23.57
CA ALA A 117 -0.58 -14.57 22.22
C ALA A 117 0.63 -14.21 21.33
N ALA A 118 1.49 -13.27 21.76
CA ALA A 118 2.64 -12.84 20.97
C ALA A 118 3.67 -13.98 20.81
N PRO A 119 3.98 -14.42 19.58
CA PRO A 119 5.00 -15.43 19.38
C PRO A 119 6.39 -14.84 19.64
N VAL A 120 7.26 -15.65 20.25
CA VAL A 120 8.70 -15.37 20.32
C VAL A 120 9.37 -16.16 19.21
N ASP A 121 10.02 -15.45 18.31
CA ASP A 121 10.74 -16.02 17.18
C ASP A 121 12.25 -15.99 17.47
N VAL A 122 12.83 -17.18 17.65
CA VAL A 122 14.27 -17.40 17.92
C VAL A 122 15.00 -18.04 16.73
N GLU A 123 14.31 -18.19 15.59
CA GLU A 123 14.83 -18.91 14.42
C GLU A 123 14.93 -18.02 13.17
N SER A 124 14.17 -16.92 13.05
CA SER A 124 14.09 -16.16 11.79
C SER A 124 15.33 -15.37 11.38
N ILE A 125 16.21 -15.01 12.31
CA ILE A 125 17.45 -14.27 11.99
C ILE A 125 18.65 -15.22 11.96
N ALA A 126 18.81 -16.00 13.03
CA ALA A 126 19.77 -17.09 13.12
C ALA A 126 19.28 -18.07 14.20
N PRO A 127 19.58 -19.38 14.08
CA PRO A 127 19.22 -20.37 15.09
C PRO A 127 19.71 -19.96 16.49
N ASP A 128 18.86 -20.15 17.49
CA ASP A 128 19.15 -19.87 18.90
C ASP A 128 19.53 -18.41 19.23
N THR A 129 19.01 -17.44 18.46
CA THR A 129 19.28 -16.02 18.71
C THR A 129 18.02 -15.19 18.88
N ILE A 130 18.09 -14.16 19.72
CA ILE A 130 17.03 -13.16 19.89
C ILE A 130 17.66 -11.75 19.91
N PRO A 131 17.07 -10.75 19.25
CA PRO A 131 17.54 -9.37 19.36
C PRO A 131 17.44 -8.84 20.80
N PHE A 132 18.45 -8.09 21.26
CA PHE A 132 18.45 -7.45 22.59
C PHE A 132 17.18 -6.64 22.87
N ARG A 133 16.65 -5.93 21.87
CA ARG A 133 15.42 -5.15 22.00
C ARG A 133 14.21 -6.06 22.30
N SER A 134 14.10 -7.19 21.61
CA SER A 134 13.02 -8.15 21.84
C SER A 134 13.11 -8.74 23.24
N PHE A 135 14.30 -9.15 23.67
CA PHE A 135 14.50 -9.67 25.03
C PHE A 135 14.23 -8.60 26.11
N ARG A 136 14.71 -7.36 25.93
CA ARG A 136 14.41 -6.23 26.84
C ARG A 136 12.90 -6.02 26.97
N ARG A 137 12.15 -6.06 25.87
CA ARG A 137 10.69 -5.93 25.89
C ARG A 137 10.04 -7.00 26.75
N GLU A 138 10.42 -8.27 26.58
CA GLU A 138 9.87 -9.40 27.35
C GLU A 138 10.20 -9.33 28.85
N VAL A 139 11.38 -8.82 29.22
CA VAL A 139 11.75 -8.63 30.63
C VAL A 139 10.96 -7.48 31.23
N VAL A 140 10.94 -6.32 30.57
CA VAL A 140 10.29 -5.12 31.10
C VAL A 140 8.76 -5.28 31.14
N SER A 141 8.15 -5.94 30.17
CA SER A 141 6.68 -6.11 30.11
C SER A 141 6.12 -6.95 31.26
N ARG A 142 6.93 -7.85 31.83
CA ARG A 142 6.53 -8.69 32.97
C ARG A 142 6.39 -7.90 34.26
N ASP A 143 7.31 -6.96 34.49
CA ASP A 143 7.39 -6.19 35.73
C ASP A 143 6.61 -4.87 35.65
N PHE A 144 6.32 -4.40 34.43
CA PHE A 144 5.61 -3.15 34.22
C PHE A 144 4.12 -3.27 34.58
N GLN A 145 3.66 -2.41 35.49
CA GLN A 145 2.25 -2.29 35.86
C GLN A 145 1.51 -1.40 34.86
N GLY A 146 1.25 -1.95 33.68
CA GLY A 146 0.55 -1.26 32.59
C GLY A 146 -0.97 -1.46 32.58
N GLY A 147 -1.62 -0.68 31.72
CA GLY A 147 -3.07 -0.70 31.52
C GLY A 147 -3.86 0.18 32.47
N TYR A 148 -5.15 0.33 32.15
CA TYR A 148 -6.04 1.17 32.93
C TYR A 148 -6.32 0.54 34.29
N ASP A 149 -6.19 1.36 35.33
CA ASP A 149 -6.92 1.20 36.57
C ASP A 149 -8.17 2.09 36.50
N ILE A 150 -9.34 1.46 36.35
CA ILE A 150 -10.63 2.16 36.22
C ILE A 150 -11.13 2.49 37.63
N THR A 151 -11.15 3.78 37.96
CA THR A 151 -11.50 4.27 39.30
C THR A 151 -12.97 4.65 39.43
N LYS A 152 -13.67 4.91 38.32
CA LYS A 152 -15.10 5.27 38.31
C LYS A 152 -15.76 4.92 36.98
N VAL A 153 -16.99 4.41 37.03
CA VAL A 153 -17.92 4.35 35.89
C VAL A 153 -19.31 4.71 36.41
N ALA A 154 -19.81 5.89 36.06
CA ALA A 154 -21.05 6.41 36.65
C ALA A 154 -21.92 7.17 35.63
N ASP A 155 -23.21 7.30 35.88
CA ASP A 155 -24.08 8.15 35.06
C ASP A 155 -23.84 9.64 35.31
N ALA A 156 -24.52 10.50 34.54
CA ALA A 156 -24.44 11.96 34.70
C ALA A 156 -24.82 12.48 36.10
N ARG A 157 -25.49 11.69 36.94
CA ARG A 157 -25.86 12.04 38.33
C ARG A 157 -24.87 11.46 39.35
N GLY A 158 -23.82 10.79 38.89
CA GLY A 158 -22.80 10.16 39.74
C GLY A 158 -23.21 8.81 40.34
N ARG A 159 -24.24 8.15 39.81
CA ARG A 159 -24.63 6.79 40.25
C ARG A 159 -23.85 5.74 39.48
N ASP A 160 -23.34 4.73 40.17
CA ASP A 160 -22.55 3.67 39.55
C ASP A 160 -23.30 2.94 38.44
N LEU A 161 -22.63 2.74 37.31
CA LEU A 161 -23.13 1.96 36.19
C LEU A 161 -22.52 0.56 36.23
N ARG A 162 -23.36 -0.46 36.02
CA ARG A 162 -22.89 -1.84 35.89
C ARG A 162 -22.04 -1.94 34.63
N HIS A 163 -20.83 -2.47 34.79
CA HIS A 163 -19.91 -2.66 33.67
C HIS A 163 -19.15 -3.98 33.79
N THR A 164 -18.54 -4.41 32.69
CA THR A 164 -17.70 -5.61 32.62
C THR A 164 -16.52 -5.34 31.71
N ILE A 165 -15.31 -5.47 32.24
CA ILE A 165 -14.08 -5.38 31.45
C ILE A 165 -13.75 -6.76 30.87
N VAL A 166 -13.56 -6.80 29.56
CA VAL A 166 -13.15 -7.97 28.78
C VAL A 166 -11.86 -7.59 28.07
N ASP A 167 -10.73 -7.86 28.72
CA ASP A 167 -9.37 -7.54 28.25
C ASP A 167 -9.20 -6.06 27.85
N THR A 168 -9.11 -5.73 26.56
CA THR A 168 -8.95 -4.34 26.06
C THR A 168 -10.28 -3.66 25.74
N ASN A 169 -11.41 -4.18 26.24
CA ASN A 169 -12.74 -3.60 26.01
C ASN A 169 -13.54 -3.57 27.32
N MET A 170 -14.47 -2.63 27.45
CA MET A 170 -15.40 -2.53 28.57
C MET A 170 -16.82 -2.37 28.07
N ARG A 171 -17.72 -3.23 28.54
CA ARG A 171 -19.16 -3.11 28.31
C ARG A 171 -19.80 -2.35 29.45
N ILE A 172 -20.58 -1.32 29.14
CA ILE A 172 -21.42 -0.58 30.08
C ILE A 172 -22.87 -0.99 29.86
N ASP A 173 -23.52 -1.57 30.87
CA ASP A 173 -24.92 -1.98 30.79
C ASP A 173 -25.83 -0.78 31.10
N LEU A 174 -26.67 -0.37 30.14
CA LEU A 174 -27.51 0.81 30.29
C LEU A 174 -28.72 0.50 31.19
N PRO A 175 -29.00 1.31 32.23
CA PRO A 175 -30.18 1.13 33.07
C PRO A 175 -31.51 1.27 32.31
N GLN A 176 -31.50 2.04 31.23
CA GLN A 176 -32.60 2.22 30.30
C GLN A 176 -32.08 2.02 28.87
N PRO A 177 -32.76 1.24 28.01
CA PRO A 177 -32.34 1.11 26.62
C PRO A 177 -32.33 2.46 25.90
N LEU A 178 -31.27 2.72 25.14
CA LEU A 178 -31.08 3.91 24.34
C LEU A 178 -31.72 3.73 22.97
N LYS A 179 -32.78 4.50 22.67
CA LYS A 179 -33.50 4.39 21.39
C LYS A 179 -32.76 5.14 20.27
N SER A 180 -33.21 4.96 19.04
CA SER A 180 -32.77 5.77 17.90
C SER A 180 -33.06 7.25 18.15
N GLY A 181 -32.06 8.11 17.92
CA GLY A 181 -32.09 9.56 18.15
C GLY A 181 -31.89 10.01 19.59
N ASP A 182 -31.88 9.09 20.57
CA ASP A 182 -31.65 9.44 21.98
C ASP A 182 -30.13 9.53 22.28
N GLY A 183 -29.79 10.30 23.32
CA GLY A 183 -28.43 10.41 23.86
C GLY A 183 -28.32 9.97 25.31
N VAL A 184 -27.11 9.57 25.73
CA VAL A 184 -26.77 9.23 27.12
C VAL A 184 -25.44 9.85 27.52
N THR A 185 -25.38 10.37 28.75
CA THR A 185 -24.16 10.94 29.33
C THR A 185 -23.69 10.11 30.53
N PHE A 186 -22.41 9.78 30.56
CA PHE A 186 -21.78 9.03 31.65
C PHE A 186 -20.33 9.48 31.85
N GLN A 187 -19.72 9.05 32.95
CA GLN A 187 -18.40 9.44 33.40
C GLN A 187 -17.51 8.23 33.59
N ILE A 188 -16.24 8.35 33.17
CA ILE A 188 -15.20 7.36 33.44
C ILE A 188 -14.02 8.06 34.12
N GLY A 189 -13.49 7.46 35.18
CA GLY A 189 -12.23 7.86 35.82
C GLY A 189 -11.19 6.77 35.70
N TRP A 190 -9.93 7.14 35.45
CA TRP A 190 -8.84 6.18 35.33
C TRP A 190 -7.47 6.77 35.67
N GLU A 191 -6.52 5.87 35.90
CA GLU A 191 -5.10 6.19 35.99
C GLU A 191 -4.26 5.06 35.42
N TYR A 192 -3.08 5.38 34.89
CA TYR A 192 -2.13 4.38 34.40
C TYR A 192 -0.69 4.92 34.33
N ASN A 193 0.29 4.02 34.38
CA ASN A 193 1.71 4.34 34.22
C ASN A 193 2.09 4.44 32.74
N ILE A 194 2.78 5.51 32.35
CA ILE A 194 3.24 5.72 30.98
C ILE A 194 4.41 4.78 30.70
N ILE A 195 4.44 4.18 29.51
CA ILE A 195 5.52 3.26 29.12
C ILE A 195 6.78 4.01 28.66
N GLU A 196 7.95 3.47 28.94
CA GLU A 196 9.17 3.85 28.22
C GLU A 196 9.09 3.28 26.79
N GLN A 197 8.88 4.15 25.81
CA GLN A 197 8.55 3.74 24.44
C GLN A 197 9.68 2.89 23.81
N LYS A 198 10.95 3.22 24.08
CA LYS A 198 12.09 2.45 23.55
C LYS A 198 12.20 1.04 24.14
N ALA A 199 11.71 0.83 25.37
CA ALA A 199 11.73 -0.46 26.04
C ALA A 199 10.54 -1.34 25.66
N LEU A 200 9.33 -0.79 25.70
CA LEU A 200 8.08 -1.55 25.52
C LEU A 200 7.48 -1.44 24.11
N GLY A 201 7.96 -0.50 23.30
CA GLY A 201 7.36 -0.18 22.00
C GLY A 201 6.05 0.58 22.16
N GLY A 202 5.12 0.35 21.24
CA GLY A 202 3.82 1.02 21.24
C GLY A 202 3.81 2.39 20.56
N ARG A 203 2.62 2.99 20.56
CA ARG A 203 2.22 4.19 19.79
C ARG A 203 2.10 5.44 20.67
N SER A 204 2.60 5.32 21.91
CA SER A 204 2.61 6.34 22.95
C SER A 204 3.72 5.97 23.94
N GLY A 205 4.19 6.92 24.72
CA GLY A 205 5.12 6.69 25.81
C GLY A 205 5.99 7.90 26.09
N TYR A 206 7.00 7.70 26.92
CA TYR A 206 8.02 8.71 27.18
C TYR A 206 9.39 8.30 26.63
N GLU A 207 10.21 9.32 26.42
CA GLU A 207 11.67 9.22 26.29
C GLU A 207 12.32 9.89 27.50
N TYR A 208 13.35 9.26 28.06
CA TYR A 208 14.20 9.84 29.09
C TYR A 208 15.52 10.34 28.51
N PHE A 209 15.89 11.57 28.84
CA PHE A 209 17.14 12.22 28.44
C PHE A 209 18.15 12.15 29.59
N GLU A 210 18.92 11.07 29.65
CA GLU A 210 19.87 10.79 30.75
C GLU A 210 20.82 11.96 31.07
N ARG A 211 21.22 12.72 30.05
CA ARG A 211 22.16 13.85 30.19
C ARG A 211 21.64 14.96 31.11
N ASP A 212 20.36 15.28 31.00
CA ASP A 212 19.76 16.44 31.66
C ASP A 212 18.57 16.06 32.55
N GLY A 213 18.25 14.77 32.68
CA GLY A 213 17.23 14.26 33.58
C GLY A 213 15.81 14.59 33.15
N ASN A 214 15.60 14.99 31.88
CA ASN A 214 14.29 15.41 31.39
C ASN A 214 13.54 14.31 30.65
N TYR A 215 12.24 14.51 30.51
CA TYR A 215 11.34 13.62 29.80
C TYR A 215 10.64 14.33 28.65
N LEU A 216 10.33 13.56 27.61
CA LEU A 216 9.43 13.97 26.54
C LEU A 216 8.33 12.92 26.44
N TYR A 217 7.09 13.37 26.54
CA TYR A 217 5.90 12.52 26.53
C TYR A 217 5.15 12.67 25.22
N GLU A 218 4.82 11.55 24.60
CA GLU A 218 3.89 11.42 23.47
C GLU A 218 2.72 10.54 23.94
N ILE A 219 1.58 11.16 24.21
CA ILE A 219 0.44 10.55 24.88
C ILE A 219 -0.71 10.36 23.90
N ALA A 220 -0.99 9.10 23.60
CA ALA A 220 -2.02 8.71 22.65
C ALA A 220 -2.63 7.36 23.02
N GLN A 221 -3.81 7.05 22.47
CA GLN A 221 -4.60 5.86 22.86
C GLN A 221 -4.76 5.78 24.38
N TRP A 222 -4.92 6.93 25.04
CA TRP A 222 -4.67 7.13 26.48
C TRP A 222 -5.93 7.26 27.32
N PHE A 223 -7.09 7.40 26.67
CA PHE A 223 -8.38 7.53 27.34
C PHE A 223 -9.32 6.39 26.88
N PRO A 224 -10.30 5.98 27.70
CA PRO A 224 -11.35 5.09 27.28
C PRO A 224 -12.12 5.68 26.08
N ARG A 225 -12.12 5.01 24.94
CA ARG A 225 -12.71 5.53 23.69
C ARG A 225 -13.95 4.76 23.32
N MET A 226 -15.02 5.42 22.91
CA MET A 226 -16.23 4.74 22.43
C MET A 226 -15.88 3.80 21.27
N ALA A 227 -16.21 2.52 21.43
CA ALA A 227 -16.12 1.57 20.33
C ALA A 227 -17.12 1.97 19.25
N ALA A 228 -16.78 1.74 17.98
CA ALA A 228 -17.70 2.07 16.92
C ALA A 228 -18.89 1.11 16.85
N TYR A 229 -20.08 1.64 16.54
CA TYR A 229 -21.26 0.85 16.17
C TYR A 229 -21.69 1.25 14.76
N ASN A 230 -21.65 0.31 13.81
CA ASN A 230 -21.86 0.62 12.40
C ASN A 230 -22.85 -0.33 11.71
N ASP A 231 -23.29 0.07 10.52
CA ASP A 231 -24.28 -0.58 9.64
C ASP A 231 -23.80 -1.89 8.98
N VAL A 232 -22.53 -2.27 9.15
CA VAL A 232 -21.93 -3.47 8.53
C VAL A 232 -21.66 -4.57 9.55
N SER A 233 -21.09 -4.22 10.70
CA SER A 233 -20.65 -5.19 11.73
C SER A 233 -21.29 -4.99 13.11
N GLY A 234 -22.11 -3.95 13.29
CA GLY A 234 -22.57 -3.54 14.62
C GLY A 234 -21.38 -3.05 15.45
N TRP A 235 -21.20 -3.58 16.66
CA TRP A 235 -20.10 -3.18 17.55
C TRP A 235 -18.74 -3.69 17.06
N GLN A 236 -17.79 -2.78 16.89
CA GLN A 236 -16.37 -3.08 16.70
C GLN A 236 -15.73 -3.33 18.07
N ASN A 237 -15.73 -4.57 18.56
CA ASN A 237 -15.24 -4.93 19.89
C ASN A 237 -14.16 -6.03 19.87
N LYS A 238 -13.36 -6.10 18.79
CA LYS A 238 -12.22 -7.03 18.69
C LYS A 238 -11.07 -6.58 19.60
N GLN A 239 -10.52 -7.51 20.39
CA GLN A 239 -9.44 -7.25 21.36
C GLN A 239 -8.15 -6.75 20.71
N PHE A 240 -7.60 -5.64 21.20
CA PHE A 240 -6.41 -4.98 20.68
C PHE A 240 -5.14 -5.75 21.03
N LEU A 241 -4.60 -6.47 20.05
CA LEU A 241 -3.36 -7.26 20.20
C LEU A 241 -2.10 -6.47 19.86
N GLY A 242 -2.26 -5.29 19.25
CA GLY A 242 -1.17 -4.33 19.04
C GLY A 242 -0.76 -4.09 17.58
N ARG A 243 -1.35 -4.76 16.59
CA ARG A 243 -1.05 -4.56 15.14
C ARG A 243 -2.07 -3.71 14.41
N GLY A 244 -3.34 -4.10 14.34
CA GLY A 244 -4.34 -3.23 13.71
C GLY A 244 -4.66 -2.04 14.62
N GLU A 245 -4.68 -0.81 14.09
CA GLU A 245 -5.10 0.40 14.82
C GLU A 245 -6.59 0.35 15.20
N PHE A 246 -7.33 1.44 15.08
CA PHE A 246 -8.64 1.64 15.67
C PHE A 246 -9.61 2.21 14.65
N ALA A 247 -10.91 1.99 14.89
CA ALA A 247 -12.03 2.58 14.18
C ALA A 247 -12.95 3.24 15.20
N LEU A 248 -13.06 4.56 15.19
CA LEU A 248 -13.70 5.35 16.26
C LEU A 248 -14.80 6.26 15.71
N GLU A 249 -15.71 6.66 16.59
CA GLU A 249 -16.78 7.60 16.24
C GLU A 249 -16.26 9.04 16.25
N PHE A 250 -16.86 9.88 15.42
CA PHE A 250 -16.60 11.32 15.45
C PHE A 250 -17.31 11.98 16.63
N GLY A 251 -16.73 13.06 17.13
CA GLY A 251 -17.41 14.00 18.00
C GLY A 251 -16.53 15.15 18.42
N ASP A 252 -17.04 15.94 19.36
CA ASP A 252 -16.38 17.14 19.84
C ASP A 252 -15.62 16.86 21.14
N TYR A 253 -14.43 17.44 21.26
CA TYR A 253 -13.53 17.23 22.39
C TYR A 253 -13.21 18.55 23.04
N ARG A 254 -13.36 18.59 24.36
CA ARG A 254 -12.77 19.63 25.21
C ARG A 254 -11.84 18.96 26.21
N VAL A 255 -10.54 19.25 26.12
CA VAL A 255 -9.52 18.58 26.93
C VAL A 255 -8.71 19.58 27.73
N ALA A 256 -8.71 19.43 29.05
CA ALA A 256 -7.89 20.19 29.97
C ALA A 256 -6.70 19.32 30.44
N ILE A 257 -5.49 19.73 30.06
CA ILE A 257 -4.24 19.01 30.31
C ILE A 257 -3.42 19.79 31.34
N GLU A 258 -3.29 19.26 32.55
CA GLU A 258 -2.44 19.81 33.59
C GLU A 258 -1.03 19.21 33.53
N VAL A 259 -0.03 20.08 33.43
CA VAL A 259 1.41 19.73 33.31
C VAL A 259 2.27 20.66 34.19
N PRO A 260 3.56 20.34 34.43
CA PRO A 260 4.48 21.26 35.06
C PRO A 260 4.55 22.61 34.31
N ALA A 261 4.73 23.72 35.03
CA ALA A 261 4.57 25.08 34.47
C ALA A 261 5.64 25.48 33.43
N ASP A 262 6.75 24.74 33.38
CA ASP A 262 7.87 24.79 32.44
C ASP A 262 7.65 23.94 31.17
N HIS A 263 6.58 23.14 31.11
CA HIS A 263 6.26 22.35 29.93
C HIS A 263 5.52 23.19 28.86
N ILE A 264 5.85 22.89 27.60
CA ILE A 264 5.03 23.25 26.44
C ILE A 264 4.20 22.03 26.05
N VAL A 265 2.95 22.26 25.62
CA VAL A 265 2.02 21.21 25.22
C VAL A 265 1.66 21.37 23.75
N ALA A 266 1.82 20.29 22.98
CA ALA A 266 1.26 20.12 21.64
C ALA A 266 0.06 19.19 21.72
N SER A 267 -1.04 19.48 21.03
CA SER A 267 -2.26 18.69 21.17
C SER A 267 -3.12 18.74 19.92
N THR A 268 -3.91 17.69 19.69
CA THR A 268 -5.13 17.77 18.88
C THR A 268 -5.96 18.97 19.31
N GLY A 269 -6.53 19.71 18.35
CA GLY A 269 -7.42 20.84 18.60
C GLY A 269 -6.74 22.22 18.62
N VAL A 270 -7.53 23.22 19.00
CA VAL A 270 -7.16 24.62 19.09
C VAL A 270 -7.00 25.01 20.56
N LEU A 271 -5.90 25.68 20.89
CA LEU A 271 -5.63 26.20 22.23
C LEU A 271 -6.61 27.33 22.59
N GLN A 272 -7.34 27.14 23.69
CA GLN A 272 -8.40 28.06 24.13
C GLN A 272 -7.93 29.11 25.13
N ASN A 273 -6.86 28.84 25.89
CA ASN A 273 -6.39 29.72 26.97
C ASN A 273 -4.93 30.20 26.81
N PRO A 274 -4.52 30.73 25.64
CA PRO A 274 -3.13 31.12 25.39
C PRO A 274 -2.62 32.22 26.34
N GLN A 275 -3.50 33.04 26.92
CA GLN A 275 -3.13 34.09 27.87
C GLN A 275 -2.60 33.54 29.20
N ASP A 276 -3.04 32.34 29.59
CA ASP A 276 -2.69 31.72 30.88
C ASP A 276 -1.42 30.89 30.80
N VAL A 277 -1.12 30.33 29.62
CA VAL A 277 -0.05 29.33 29.46
C VAL A 277 1.16 29.83 28.69
N LEU A 278 1.01 30.78 27.77
CA LEU A 278 2.08 31.35 26.96
C LEU A 278 2.57 32.69 27.51
N THR A 279 3.83 33.05 27.23
CA THR A 279 4.34 34.41 27.48
C THR A 279 3.78 35.42 26.49
N ARG A 280 3.92 36.73 26.79
CA ARG A 280 3.48 37.80 25.88
C ARG A 280 4.20 37.72 24.54
N GLU A 281 5.49 37.43 24.58
CA GLU A 281 6.37 37.31 23.41
C GLU A 281 5.97 36.11 22.55
N GLN A 282 5.73 34.94 23.16
CA GLN A 282 5.26 33.74 22.46
C GLN A 282 3.91 34.00 21.77
N ARG A 283 2.96 34.65 22.44
CA ARG A 283 1.66 35.03 21.82
C ARG A 283 1.82 35.99 20.64
N ALA A 284 2.72 36.96 20.74
CA ALA A 284 3.00 37.88 19.63
C ALA A 284 3.61 37.16 18.42
N ARG A 285 4.53 36.21 18.65
CA ARG A 285 5.10 35.37 17.59
C ARG A 285 4.04 34.46 16.97
N LEU A 286 3.14 33.87 17.77
CA LEU A 286 2.06 33.02 17.27
C LEU A 286 1.09 33.81 16.37
N LYS A 287 0.71 35.02 16.79
CA LYS A 287 -0.12 35.91 15.97
C LYS A 287 0.57 36.29 14.66
N LYS A 288 1.89 36.48 14.67
CA LYS A 288 2.68 36.75 13.47
C LYS A 288 2.74 35.54 12.52
N ALA A 289 2.77 34.31 13.07
CA ALA A 289 2.83 33.08 12.29
C ALA A 289 1.61 32.87 11.39
N GLU A 290 0.42 33.32 11.81
CA GLU A 290 -0.85 33.18 11.07
C GLU A 290 -0.78 33.68 9.61
N THR A 291 0.04 34.69 9.33
CA THR A 291 0.19 35.28 7.99
C THR A 291 1.64 35.21 7.48
N ALA A 292 2.49 34.43 8.14
CA ALA A 292 3.90 34.34 7.79
C ALA A 292 4.09 33.54 6.49
N LYS A 293 5.14 33.89 5.73
CA LYS A 293 5.54 33.16 4.50
C LYS A 293 6.58 32.08 4.74
N LYS A 294 7.04 31.95 5.99
CA LYS A 294 8.06 31.02 6.47
C LYS A 294 7.76 30.69 7.93
N PRO A 295 8.25 29.55 8.46
CA PRO A 295 8.06 29.20 9.86
C PRO A 295 8.59 30.28 10.81
N VAL A 296 7.81 30.58 11.84
CA VAL A 296 8.15 31.52 12.91
C VAL A 296 8.36 30.71 14.18
N MET A 297 9.55 30.83 14.80
CA MET A 297 9.80 30.25 16.12
C MET A 297 8.90 30.91 17.16
N ILE A 298 8.03 30.13 17.79
CA ILE A 298 7.17 30.54 18.89
C ILE A 298 7.93 30.38 20.21
N VAL A 299 8.49 29.19 20.45
CA VAL A 299 9.41 28.91 21.56
C VAL A 299 10.81 28.75 20.98
N THR A 300 11.72 29.65 21.35
CA THR A 300 13.08 29.64 20.78
C THR A 300 13.97 28.58 21.44
N LYS A 301 15.12 28.31 20.83
CA LYS A 301 16.14 27.43 21.40
C LYS A 301 16.57 27.89 22.80
N GLU A 302 16.77 29.20 22.98
CA GLU A 302 17.19 29.78 24.25
C GLU A 302 16.12 29.62 25.33
N GLU A 303 14.84 29.81 24.97
CA GLU A 303 13.72 29.61 25.89
C GLU A 303 13.56 28.13 26.29
N ALA A 304 13.71 27.20 25.34
CA ALA A 304 13.68 25.76 25.63
C ALA A 304 14.85 25.33 26.54
N LEU A 305 16.08 25.78 26.23
CA LEU A 305 17.26 25.49 27.06
C LEU A 305 17.17 26.12 28.46
N GLU A 306 16.45 27.23 28.63
CA GLU A 306 16.17 27.79 29.95
C GLU A 306 15.19 26.91 30.73
N ASN A 307 14.10 26.47 30.09
CA ASN A 307 13.12 25.57 30.73
C ASN A 307 13.75 24.24 31.16
N GLU A 308 14.77 23.74 30.45
CA GLU A 308 15.46 22.48 30.76
C GLU A 308 16.30 22.50 32.05
N LYS A 309 16.64 23.69 32.59
CA LYS A 309 17.59 23.81 33.71
C LYS A 309 16.99 23.40 35.05
N ASP A 310 15.78 23.85 35.35
CA ASP A 310 15.12 23.67 36.64
C ASP A 310 13.73 23.08 36.45
N ARG A 311 13.40 22.01 37.19
CA ARG A 311 12.07 21.38 37.13
C ARG A 311 11.07 22.18 37.96
N ALA A 312 10.06 22.75 37.30
CA ALA A 312 9.06 23.55 37.99
C ALA A 312 8.14 22.71 38.89
N THR A 313 7.91 23.17 40.12
CA THR A 313 6.88 22.59 41.03
C THR A 313 5.49 23.18 40.79
N ALA A 314 5.43 24.39 40.23
CA ALA A 314 4.18 25.01 39.81
C ALA A 314 3.57 24.25 38.62
N ARG A 315 2.25 24.33 38.47
CA ARG A 315 1.46 23.62 37.45
C ARG A 315 0.73 24.61 36.56
N LYS A 316 0.48 24.23 35.31
CA LYS A 316 -0.37 24.97 34.35
C LYS A 316 -1.35 24.01 33.70
N THR A 317 -2.54 24.52 33.39
CA THR A 317 -3.57 23.77 32.68
C THR A 317 -3.75 24.36 31.28
N TRP A 318 -3.50 23.56 30.25
CA TRP A 318 -3.75 23.89 28.86
C TRP A 318 -5.13 23.36 28.47
N VAL A 319 -5.96 24.19 27.83
CA VAL A 319 -7.30 23.80 27.39
C VAL A 319 -7.34 23.80 25.87
N PHE A 320 -7.71 22.66 25.30
CA PHE A 320 -7.85 22.49 23.85
C PHE A 320 -9.28 22.07 23.50
N GLU A 321 -9.76 22.55 22.36
CA GLU A 321 -11.04 22.15 21.78
C GLU A 321 -10.84 21.65 20.34
N ALA A 322 -11.46 20.53 19.99
CA ALA A 322 -11.44 19.94 18.66
C ALA A 322 -12.87 19.54 18.26
N GLU A 323 -13.30 19.98 17.08
CA GLU A 323 -14.63 19.68 16.56
C GLU A 323 -14.56 18.57 15.51
N ASN A 324 -15.52 17.64 15.57
CA ASN A 324 -15.71 16.58 14.60
C ASN A 324 -14.40 15.79 14.29
N VAL A 325 -13.73 15.34 15.34
CA VAL A 325 -12.54 14.46 15.27
C VAL A 325 -12.87 13.09 15.84
N ARG A 326 -12.09 12.08 15.46
CA ARG A 326 -12.31 10.68 15.89
C ARG A 326 -11.43 10.22 17.06
N ASP A 327 -10.39 10.98 17.40
CA ASP A 327 -9.48 10.67 18.50
C ASP A 327 -8.75 11.94 18.97
N PHE A 328 -8.01 11.84 20.08
CA PHE A 328 -7.29 12.95 20.69
C PHE A 328 -5.94 12.52 21.25
N ALA A 329 -4.87 13.16 20.79
CA ALA A 329 -3.51 12.93 21.29
C ALA A 329 -2.83 14.24 21.69
N TRP A 330 -1.83 14.13 22.56
CA TRP A 330 -1.04 15.28 23.01
C TRP A 330 0.39 14.88 23.34
N ALA A 331 1.28 15.85 23.33
CA ALA A 331 2.66 15.69 23.72
C ALA A 331 3.06 16.82 24.68
N SER A 332 3.99 16.53 25.59
CA SER A 332 4.45 17.52 26.56
C SER A 332 5.92 17.33 26.91
N SER A 333 6.64 18.45 26.96
CA SER A 333 8.01 18.48 27.45
C SER A 333 8.44 19.92 27.71
N ARG A 334 9.40 20.09 28.63
CA ARG A 334 10.16 21.34 28.77
C ARG A 334 11.21 21.55 27.68
N LYS A 335 11.58 20.48 26.97
CA LYS A 335 12.59 20.51 25.89
C LYS A 335 12.08 21.11 24.58
N PHE A 336 10.76 21.32 24.43
CA PHE A 336 10.19 21.67 23.15
C PHE A 336 10.57 23.08 22.68
N LEU A 337 11.24 23.12 21.54
CA LEU A 337 11.13 24.22 20.59
C LEU A 337 9.80 24.08 19.86
N TRP A 338 9.24 25.20 19.44
CA TRP A 338 7.97 25.25 18.72
C TRP A 338 8.07 26.28 17.60
N ASP A 339 7.83 25.87 16.36
CA ASP A 339 7.64 26.77 15.22
C ASP A 339 6.23 26.64 14.62
N ALA A 340 5.78 27.70 13.96
CA ALA A 340 4.45 27.74 13.34
C ALA A 340 4.42 28.58 12.05
N GLN A 341 3.53 28.21 11.13
CA GLN A 341 3.21 28.96 9.93
C GLN A 341 1.75 28.75 9.52
N GLY A 342 1.03 29.86 9.28
CA GLY A 342 -0.31 29.82 8.72
C GLY A 342 -0.31 29.44 7.25
N TYR A 343 -1.26 28.58 6.87
CA TYR A 343 -1.49 28.15 5.49
C TYR A 343 -2.96 28.40 5.13
N LYS A 344 -3.18 29.20 4.09
CA LYS A 344 -4.51 29.57 3.61
C LYS A 344 -4.61 29.49 2.10
N LYS A 345 -5.36 28.52 1.58
CA LYS A 345 -5.56 28.28 0.15
C LYS A 345 -6.84 27.46 -0.07
N GLY A 346 -7.67 27.87 -1.04
CA GLY A 346 -8.97 27.24 -1.23
C GLY A 346 -9.85 27.36 0.02
N GLY A 347 -10.48 26.26 0.42
CA GLY A 347 -11.24 26.14 1.67
C GLY A 347 -10.40 25.84 2.92
N THR A 348 -9.08 25.73 2.81
CA THR A 348 -8.19 25.46 3.95
C THR A 348 -7.71 26.76 4.60
N ASP A 349 -7.82 26.82 5.93
CA ASP A 349 -7.27 27.86 6.82
C ASP A 349 -6.71 27.16 8.07
N THR A 350 -5.41 26.87 8.06
CA THR A 350 -4.79 25.96 9.03
C THR A 350 -3.46 26.52 9.53
N MET A 351 -3.20 26.39 10.83
CA MET A 351 -1.87 26.61 11.40
C MET A 351 -1.05 25.31 11.33
N ALA A 352 -0.01 25.29 10.50
CA ALA A 352 0.98 24.22 10.48
C ALA A 352 2.03 24.48 11.57
N MET A 353 2.33 23.48 12.39
CA MET A 353 3.20 23.64 13.57
C MET A 353 4.12 22.45 13.77
N SER A 354 5.33 22.71 14.25
CA SER A 354 6.28 21.66 14.64
C SER A 354 6.78 21.85 16.06
N TYR A 355 6.81 20.77 16.83
CA TYR A 355 7.35 20.74 18.20
C TYR A 355 8.47 19.72 18.28
N TYR A 356 9.66 20.12 18.72
CA TYR A 356 10.80 19.23 18.73
C TYR A 356 11.84 19.67 19.77
N PRO A 357 12.59 18.72 20.36
CA PRO A 357 13.68 19.07 21.25
C PRO A 357 14.88 19.59 20.46
N GLU A 358 15.85 20.21 21.16
CA GLU A 358 17.07 20.73 20.53
C GLU A 358 17.75 19.66 19.67
N GLU A 359 17.74 18.39 20.11
CA GLU A 359 18.27 17.20 19.43
C GLU A 359 17.72 16.98 18.01
N GLY A 360 16.57 17.56 17.64
CA GLY A 360 16.01 17.48 16.29
C GLY A 360 16.68 18.40 15.25
N THR A 361 17.40 19.43 15.69
CA THR A 361 18.06 20.41 14.79
C THR A 361 19.33 19.84 14.14
N PRO A 362 19.72 20.23 12.91
CA PRO A 362 19.08 21.21 12.03
C PRO A 362 18.08 20.57 11.03
N LEU A 363 17.57 19.36 11.31
CA LEU A 363 16.64 18.70 10.40
C LEU A 363 15.22 19.25 10.55
N TRP A 364 14.75 19.34 11.80
CA TRP A 364 13.36 19.66 12.11
C TRP A 364 12.99 21.12 11.83
N ASP A 365 13.83 22.05 12.27
CA ASP A 365 13.71 23.50 12.02
C ASP A 365 13.79 23.87 10.53
N LYS A 366 14.32 22.96 9.70
CA LYS A 366 14.44 23.17 8.25
C LYS A 366 13.30 22.58 7.44
N TYR A 367 12.84 21.37 7.78
CA TYR A 367 11.95 20.60 6.90
C TYR A 367 10.56 20.35 7.47
N SER A 368 10.37 20.36 8.79
CA SER A 368 9.15 19.79 9.38
C SER A 368 7.89 20.56 8.99
N THR A 369 7.80 21.86 9.31
CA THR A 369 6.61 22.67 9.02
C THR A 369 6.38 22.88 7.53
N GLU A 370 7.45 22.95 6.74
CA GLU A 370 7.35 23.01 5.27
C GLU A 370 6.78 21.70 4.70
N ALA A 371 7.15 20.53 5.24
CA ALA A 371 6.58 19.24 4.83
C ALA A 371 5.09 19.12 5.19
N ILE A 372 4.65 19.67 6.33
CA ILE A 372 3.22 19.73 6.69
C ILE A 372 2.44 20.53 5.64
N ILE A 373 2.92 21.73 5.29
CA ILE A 373 2.27 22.61 4.31
C ILE A 373 2.24 21.97 2.93
N HIS A 374 3.37 21.41 2.48
CA HIS A 374 3.48 20.69 1.21
C HIS A 374 2.48 19.54 1.13
N THR A 375 2.32 18.78 2.21
CA THR A 375 1.37 17.67 2.26
C THR A 375 -0.05 18.16 2.03
N MET A 376 -0.49 19.21 2.76
CA MET A 376 -1.82 19.78 2.56
C MET A 376 -2.01 20.30 1.13
N GLU A 377 -1.00 20.94 0.54
CA GLU A 377 -1.06 21.44 -0.84
C GLU A 377 -1.31 20.35 -1.88
N VAL A 378 -0.65 19.20 -1.71
CA VAL A 378 -0.77 18.07 -2.64
C VAL A 378 -2.06 17.30 -2.38
N PHE A 379 -2.32 16.90 -1.13
CA PHE A 379 -3.49 16.10 -0.78
C PHE A 379 -4.81 16.81 -1.07
N ASN A 380 -4.88 18.15 -0.91
CA ASN A 380 -6.06 18.93 -1.27
C ASN A 380 -6.45 18.77 -2.75
N ARG A 381 -5.49 18.61 -3.66
CA ARG A 381 -5.78 18.45 -5.10
C ARG A 381 -6.40 17.10 -5.43
N TYR A 382 -5.98 16.05 -4.75
CA TYR A 382 -6.40 14.67 -5.03
C TYR A 382 -7.58 14.21 -4.16
N SER A 383 -7.90 14.93 -3.07
CA SER A 383 -8.94 14.54 -2.11
C SER A 383 -9.98 15.65 -1.89
N PHE A 384 -9.82 16.44 -0.83
CA PHE A 384 -10.68 17.58 -0.50
C PHE A 384 -9.85 18.63 0.24
N ASP A 385 -10.36 19.85 0.37
CA ASP A 385 -9.67 20.85 1.19
C ASP A 385 -9.63 20.41 2.67
N TYR A 386 -8.41 20.42 3.23
CA TYR A 386 -8.13 20.12 4.64
C TYR A 386 -9.02 21.00 5.54
N PRO A 387 -9.88 20.38 6.37
CA PRO A 387 -10.92 21.11 7.10
C PRO A 387 -10.50 21.56 8.50
N TYR A 388 -9.43 21.02 9.07
CA TYR A 388 -9.07 21.28 10.46
C TYR A 388 -8.24 22.57 10.63
N PRO A 389 -8.37 23.28 11.76
CA PRO A 389 -7.68 24.54 12.01
C PRO A 389 -6.19 24.39 12.34
N THR A 390 -5.72 23.19 12.71
CA THR A 390 -4.32 22.92 13.04
C THR A 390 -3.82 21.64 12.37
N SER A 391 -2.51 21.58 12.12
CA SER A 391 -1.80 20.36 11.70
C SER A 391 -0.40 20.38 12.30
N ILE A 392 -0.09 19.39 13.13
CA ILE A 392 1.09 19.37 14.02
C ILE A 392 1.98 18.17 13.72
N SER A 393 3.29 18.40 13.67
CA SER A 393 4.32 17.36 13.74
C SER A 393 5.10 17.49 15.06
N VAL A 394 5.18 16.41 15.83
CA VAL A 394 5.95 16.36 17.08
C VAL A 394 7.11 15.39 16.94
N ASN A 395 8.30 15.81 17.37
CA ASN A 395 9.43 14.91 17.49
C ASN A 395 9.53 14.29 18.87
N GLY A 396 9.52 12.97 18.94
CA GLY A 396 9.69 12.25 20.19
C GLY A 396 10.15 10.80 19.97
N PRO A 397 9.88 9.91 20.93
CA PRO A 397 10.26 8.50 20.82
C PRO A 397 9.46 7.71 19.77
N VAL A 398 8.23 8.10 19.45
CA VAL A 398 7.41 7.47 18.43
C VAL A 398 7.84 8.00 17.05
N GLY A 399 8.26 7.07 16.18
CA GLY A 399 8.93 7.42 14.91
C GLY A 399 8.00 7.74 13.73
N GLY A 400 6.70 7.52 13.88
CA GLY A 400 5.63 7.65 12.88
C GLY A 400 4.33 7.13 13.51
N MET A 401 3.37 8.03 13.72
CA MET A 401 2.03 7.72 14.21
C MET A 401 1.10 8.93 14.02
N GLU A 402 -0.10 8.65 13.55
CA GLU A 402 -1.13 9.62 13.19
C GLU A 402 -2.22 9.77 14.25
N TYR A 403 -2.65 11.02 14.49
CA TYR A 403 -3.88 11.36 15.20
C TYR A 403 -4.49 12.63 14.56
N PRO A 404 -5.78 12.94 14.79
CA PRO A 404 -6.37 14.14 14.21
C PRO A 404 -5.58 15.39 14.64
N MET A 405 -5.16 16.19 13.65
CA MET A 405 -4.38 17.41 13.79
C MET A 405 -2.98 17.28 14.40
N ILE A 406 -2.54 16.09 14.85
CA ILE A 406 -1.24 15.91 15.51
C ILE A 406 -0.62 14.56 15.14
N THR A 407 0.66 14.58 14.84
CA THR A 407 1.43 13.42 14.40
C THR A 407 2.73 13.32 15.16
N PHE A 408 3.19 12.09 15.43
CA PHE A 408 4.48 11.82 16.07
C PHE A 408 5.46 11.31 15.03
N ASN A 409 6.62 11.95 14.91
CA ASN A 409 7.56 11.67 13.84
C ASN A 409 9.01 11.58 14.33
N GLY A 410 9.80 10.81 13.59
CA GLY A 410 11.27 10.87 13.60
C GLY A 410 11.82 10.99 12.18
N PRO A 411 13.10 10.71 11.93
CA PRO A 411 14.20 10.56 12.88
C PRO A 411 14.80 11.92 13.32
N ARG A 412 15.80 11.85 14.20
CA ARG A 412 16.72 12.95 14.56
C ARG A 412 18.05 12.81 13.80
N PRO A 413 18.83 13.90 13.65
CA PRO A 413 20.21 13.79 13.14
C PRO A 413 21.12 13.04 14.11
N GLU A 414 22.28 12.60 13.60
CA GLU A 414 23.38 12.09 14.42
C GLU A 414 24.07 13.26 15.11
N ILE A 415 24.24 13.15 16.42
CA ILE A 415 24.93 14.13 17.26
C ILE A 415 26.31 13.55 17.59
N ASP A 416 27.36 14.35 17.40
CA ASP A 416 28.71 13.95 17.76
C ASP A 416 28.86 13.85 19.29
N GLU A 417 29.51 12.79 19.76
CA GLU A 417 29.63 12.49 21.19
C GLU A 417 30.62 13.41 21.90
N GLU A 418 31.62 13.95 21.19
CA GLU A 418 32.65 14.83 21.74
C GLU A 418 32.28 16.32 21.60
N ASP A 419 31.60 16.70 20.51
CA ASP A 419 31.15 18.06 20.25
C ASP A 419 29.70 18.10 19.73
N ARG A 420 28.75 18.26 20.65
CA ARG A 420 27.31 18.31 20.32
C ARG A 420 26.86 19.48 19.44
N SER A 421 27.72 20.48 19.22
CA SER A 421 27.45 21.49 18.22
C SER A 421 27.56 20.93 16.80
N LYS A 422 28.32 19.84 16.61
CA LYS A 422 28.43 19.10 15.37
C LYS A 422 27.30 18.08 15.25
N ARG A 423 26.55 18.22 14.16
CA ARG A 423 25.42 17.35 13.84
C ARG A 423 25.49 16.96 12.37
N THR A 424 25.32 15.67 12.09
CA THR A 424 25.34 15.14 10.73
C THR A 424 24.11 14.27 10.50
N TYR A 425 23.79 13.99 9.25
CA TYR A 425 22.71 13.06 8.93
C TYR A 425 22.90 12.45 7.55
N SER A 426 22.51 11.19 7.41
CA SER A 426 22.57 10.49 6.14
C SER A 426 21.48 10.96 5.16
N ARG A 427 21.64 10.62 3.87
CA ARG A 427 20.58 10.76 2.86
C ARG A 427 19.28 10.09 3.31
N ARG A 428 19.38 8.88 3.87
CA ARG A 428 18.23 8.12 4.39
C ARG A 428 17.53 8.85 5.52
N THR A 429 18.27 9.50 6.41
CA THR A 429 17.71 10.26 7.54
C THR A 429 16.94 11.49 7.04
N LYS A 430 17.49 12.26 6.09
CA LYS A 430 16.81 13.44 5.50
C LYS A 430 15.48 13.06 4.87
N TYR A 431 15.50 12.15 3.88
CA TYR A 431 14.27 11.78 3.17
C TYR A 431 13.34 10.96 4.06
N GLY A 432 13.87 10.18 5.01
CA GLY A 432 13.04 9.49 6.00
C GLY A 432 12.19 10.45 6.83
N LEU A 433 12.76 11.58 7.28
CA LEU A 433 12.01 12.62 8.00
C LEU A 433 10.91 13.24 7.14
N ILE A 434 11.27 13.66 5.92
CA ILE A 434 10.32 14.32 5.02
C ILE A 434 9.18 13.35 4.66
N SER A 435 9.51 12.12 4.26
CA SER A 435 8.53 11.09 3.91
C SER A 435 7.59 10.77 5.07
N VAL A 436 8.10 10.60 6.29
CA VAL A 436 7.23 10.23 7.41
C VAL A 436 6.32 11.40 7.78
N ILE A 437 6.80 12.64 7.80
CA ILE A 437 5.91 13.79 8.06
C ILE A 437 4.83 13.89 6.97
N ILE A 438 5.17 13.67 5.69
CA ILE A 438 4.17 13.64 4.62
C ILE A 438 3.15 12.52 4.86
N HIS A 439 3.61 11.34 5.26
CA HIS A 439 2.76 10.19 5.55
C HIS A 439 1.82 10.47 6.72
N GLU A 440 2.35 10.83 7.89
CA GLU A 440 1.54 11.02 9.09
C GLU A 440 0.59 12.22 8.95
N VAL A 441 1.02 13.32 8.31
CA VAL A 441 0.10 14.44 8.03
C VAL A 441 -0.97 14.01 7.03
N GLY A 442 -0.60 13.22 6.03
CA GLY A 442 -1.52 12.64 5.05
C GLY A 442 -2.60 11.78 5.69
N HIS A 443 -2.31 11.14 6.83
CA HIS A 443 -3.30 10.38 7.56
C HIS A 443 -4.46 11.21 8.12
N ASN A 444 -4.33 12.54 8.21
CA ASN A 444 -5.48 13.39 8.50
C ASN A 444 -6.60 13.21 7.47
N TYR A 445 -6.26 12.96 6.20
CA TYR A 445 -7.24 12.65 5.16
C TYR A 445 -7.71 11.19 5.28
N TYR A 446 -6.76 10.24 5.40
CA TYR A 446 -7.02 8.81 5.50
C TYR A 446 -6.26 8.20 6.68
N PRO A 447 -6.87 7.90 7.84
CA PRO A 447 -8.29 7.70 8.00
C PRO A 447 -8.97 8.76 8.88
N MET A 448 -8.30 9.87 9.24
CA MET A 448 -8.87 10.75 10.28
C MET A 448 -10.15 11.43 9.85
N ILE A 449 -10.27 11.81 8.58
CA ILE A 449 -11.48 12.42 8.01
C ILE A 449 -12.27 11.39 7.19
N VAL A 450 -11.61 10.59 6.36
CA VAL A 450 -12.22 9.44 5.68
C VAL A 450 -12.06 8.23 6.61
N ASN A 451 -13.04 8.05 7.49
CA ASN A 451 -12.99 7.20 8.70
C ASN A 451 -13.07 5.70 8.39
N SER A 452 -12.11 5.15 7.66
CA SER A 452 -11.99 3.71 7.41
C SER A 452 -11.69 2.91 8.69
N ASP A 453 -11.99 1.60 8.62
CA ASP A 453 -11.77 0.66 9.71
C ASP A 453 -10.46 -0.12 9.51
N GLU A 454 -9.34 0.46 9.95
CA GLU A 454 -8.03 -0.17 9.85
C GLU A 454 -7.97 -1.55 10.51
N ARG A 455 -8.75 -1.73 11.59
CA ARG A 455 -8.82 -2.98 12.35
C ARG A 455 -9.26 -4.13 11.46
N GLN A 456 -10.06 -3.83 10.43
CA GLN A 456 -10.46 -4.79 9.41
C GLN A 456 -9.60 -4.69 8.15
N TRP A 457 -9.40 -3.48 7.64
CA TRP A 457 -8.91 -3.23 6.29
C TRP A 457 -7.75 -2.23 6.28
N THR A 458 -6.61 -2.62 6.84
CA THR A 458 -5.44 -1.75 7.04
C THR A 458 -4.98 -1.02 5.77
N TRP A 459 -5.13 -1.64 4.60
CA TRP A 459 -4.75 -1.01 3.33
C TRP A 459 -5.56 0.24 2.99
N MET A 460 -6.79 0.39 3.50
CA MET A 460 -7.60 1.59 3.24
C MET A 460 -6.99 2.82 3.90
N ASP A 461 -6.33 2.63 5.03
CA ASP A 461 -5.70 3.69 5.79
C ASP A 461 -4.30 3.88 5.18
N GLU A 462 -3.51 2.81 5.17
CA GLU A 462 -2.09 2.85 4.83
C GLU A 462 -1.81 2.93 3.33
N GLY A 463 -2.58 2.21 2.53
CA GLY A 463 -2.40 2.10 1.09
C GLY A 463 -2.88 3.34 0.34
N LEU A 464 -4.06 3.85 0.71
CA LEU A 464 -4.59 5.10 0.13
C LEU A 464 -3.68 6.28 0.49
N ASN A 465 -3.27 6.38 1.76
CA ASN A 465 -2.35 7.41 2.21
C ASN A 465 -0.98 7.31 1.49
N THR A 466 -0.41 6.10 1.42
CA THR A 466 0.88 5.88 0.73
C THR A 466 0.83 6.26 -0.75
N TYR A 467 -0.30 6.04 -1.43
CA TYR A 467 -0.46 6.45 -2.83
C TYR A 467 -0.37 7.97 -3.00
N VAL A 468 -1.09 8.74 -2.18
CA VAL A 468 -1.05 10.22 -2.27
C VAL A 468 0.28 10.76 -1.73
N GLN A 469 0.86 10.14 -0.70
CA GLN A 469 2.23 10.40 -0.25
C GLN A 469 3.22 10.27 -1.41
N PHE A 470 3.14 9.20 -2.21
CA PHE A 470 4.02 9.02 -3.37
C PHE A 470 3.94 10.22 -4.32
N LEU A 471 2.73 10.72 -4.62
CA LEU A 471 2.57 11.93 -5.44
C LEU A 471 3.23 13.16 -4.80
N ALA A 472 3.04 13.35 -3.49
CA ALA A 472 3.64 14.45 -2.75
C ALA A 472 5.18 14.37 -2.74
N GLU A 473 5.74 13.19 -2.56
CA GLU A 473 7.18 12.96 -2.63
C GLU A 473 7.75 13.30 -4.01
N GLN A 474 7.08 12.88 -5.09
CA GLN A 474 7.52 13.18 -6.45
C GLN A 474 7.45 14.68 -6.79
N GLU A 475 6.56 15.44 -6.14
CA GLU A 475 6.50 16.89 -6.30
C GLU A 475 7.49 17.67 -5.43
N TRP A 476 8.07 17.04 -4.40
CA TRP A 476 9.05 17.69 -3.53
C TRP A 476 10.37 17.99 -4.26
N GLU A 477 10.88 17.03 -5.04
CA GLU A 477 12.02 17.22 -5.95
C GLU A 477 12.06 16.13 -7.04
N GLU A 478 12.64 16.44 -8.21
CA GLU A 478 12.65 15.55 -9.40
C GLU A 478 13.20 14.13 -9.14
N LYS A 479 14.18 13.99 -8.24
CA LYS A 479 14.85 12.71 -7.94
C LYS A 479 14.58 12.22 -6.52
N TYR A 480 13.38 12.51 -6.02
CA TYR A 480 12.97 12.06 -4.70
C TYR A 480 13.02 10.52 -4.60
N PRO A 481 13.71 9.96 -3.60
CA PRO A 481 13.88 8.51 -3.48
C PRO A 481 12.69 7.83 -2.81
N SER A 482 11.49 7.95 -3.40
CA SER A 482 10.29 7.30 -2.89
C SER A 482 10.51 5.81 -2.71
N ARG A 483 10.06 5.24 -1.59
CA ARG A 483 10.28 3.80 -1.31
C ARG A 483 9.17 2.91 -1.86
N ARG A 484 7.99 3.47 -2.13
CA ARG A 484 6.76 2.78 -2.56
C ARG A 484 6.12 3.55 -3.72
N GLY A 485 5.10 2.95 -4.36
CA GLY A 485 4.33 3.55 -5.47
C GLY A 485 4.81 3.13 -6.87
N ASP A 486 6.11 3.23 -7.15
CA ASP A 486 6.68 2.78 -8.43
C ASP A 486 6.52 1.25 -8.59
N ALA A 487 6.01 0.81 -9.76
CA ALA A 487 5.77 -0.59 -10.11
C ALA A 487 7.01 -1.48 -9.92
N ARG A 488 8.20 -0.94 -10.21
CA ARG A 488 9.46 -1.70 -10.15
C ARG A 488 9.87 -2.08 -8.74
N LYS A 489 9.42 -1.32 -7.73
CA LYS A 489 9.84 -1.48 -6.34
C LYS A 489 9.10 -2.59 -5.60
N ILE A 490 7.99 -3.11 -6.15
CA ILE A 490 7.20 -4.17 -5.52
C ILE A 490 7.55 -5.58 -6.00
N ILE A 491 8.37 -5.71 -7.05
CA ILE A 491 8.66 -6.99 -7.73
C ILE A 491 9.11 -8.08 -6.76
N ASP A 492 10.06 -7.79 -5.86
CA ASP A 492 10.57 -8.80 -4.91
C ASP A 492 9.49 -9.31 -3.95
N TYR A 493 8.55 -8.44 -3.57
CA TYR A 493 7.40 -8.83 -2.77
C TYR A 493 6.43 -9.70 -3.58
N MET A 494 6.13 -9.31 -4.82
CA MET A 494 5.21 -10.05 -5.71
C MET A 494 5.75 -11.45 -6.07
N LYS A 495 7.07 -11.64 -6.10
CA LYS A 495 7.73 -12.95 -6.25
C LYS A 495 7.71 -13.82 -5.00
N SER A 496 7.52 -13.21 -3.82
CA SER A 496 7.66 -13.90 -2.54
C SER A 496 6.51 -14.87 -2.30
N GLU A 497 6.80 -16.05 -1.76
CA GLU A 497 5.75 -16.97 -1.26
C GLU A 497 5.25 -16.55 0.13
N ASN A 498 5.97 -15.67 0.83
CA ASN A 498 5.61 -15.19 2.17
C ASN A 498 4.65 -13.99 2.09
N GLN A 499 3.49 -14.17 1.44
CA GLN A 499 2.50 -13.12 1.25
C GLN A 499 1.06 -13.63 1.44
N VAL A 500 0.15 -12.69 1.63
CA VAL A 500 -1.31 -12.90 1.71
C VAL A 500 -2.00 -11.82 0.87
N PRO A 501 -3.26 -12.00 0.44
CA PRO A 501 -4.02 -10.97 -0.27
C PRO A 501 -4.08 -9.64 0.51
N ILE A 502 -4.28 -8.52 -0.19
CA ILE A 502 -4.47 -7.20 0.46
C ILE A 502 -5.72 -7.23 1.36
N MET A 503 -6.76 -7.97 0.95
CA MET A 503 -8.00 -8.18 1.70
C MET A 503 -7.82 -9.18 2.86
N THR A 504 -6.79 -8.97 3.69
CA THR A 504 -6.49 -9.77 4.89
C THR A 504 -6.61 -8.89 6.13
N ASN A 505 -7.18 -9.45 7.21
CA ASN A 505 -7.26 -8.74 8.49
C ASN A 505 -5.87 -8.38 9.02
N SER A 506 -5.74 -7.19 9.60
CA SER A 506 -4.48 -6.64 10.13
C SER A 506 -3.64 -7.61 10.99
N GLU A 507 -4.30 -8.36 11.87
CA GLU A 507 -3.63 -9.28 12.79
C GLU A 507 -3.02 -10.50 12.07
N SER A 508 -3.45 -10.80 10.84
CA SER A 508 -3.01 -11.96 10.04
C SER A 508 -2.03 -11.61 8.93
N ILE A 509 -1.60 -10.34 8.81
CA ILE A 509 -0.70 -9.91 7.75
C ILE A 509 0.75 -10.39 8.01
N LEU A 510 1.37 -11.04 7.03
CA LEU A 510 2.76 -11.54 7.13
C LEU A 510 3.81 -10.42 6.91
N GLN A 511 3.81 -9.81 5.72
CA GLN A 511 4.71 -8.69 5.38
C GLN A 511 3.96 -7.34 5.45
N PHE A 512 3.71 -6.87 6.67
CA PHE A 512 2.86 -5.70 6.94
C PHE A 512 3.18 -4.48 6.06
N GLY A 513 4.46 -4.09 5.99
CA GLY A 513 4.89 -2.94 5.20
C GLY A 513 4.67 -3.07 3.69
N ASN A 514 4.65 -4.28 3.13
CA ASN A 514 4.41 -4.49 1.70
C ASN A 514 2.91 -4.70 1.42
N ASN A 515 2.21 -5.45 2.26
CA ASN A 515 0.79 -5.76 2.07
C ASN A 515 -0.13 -4.54 2.34
N ALA A 516 0.08 -3.81 3.43
CA ALA A 516 -0.78 -2.70 3.81
C ALA A 516 -0.45 -1.40 3.07
N TYR A 517 0.81 -1.20 2.66
CA TYR A 517 1.28 0.07 2.07
C TYR A 517 1.75 -0.11 0.63
N GLY A 518 2.75 -0.97 0.41
CA GLY A 518 3.49 -1.06 -0.85
C GLY A 518 2.64 -1.54 -2.03
N LYS A 519 2.06 -2.74 -1.93
CA LYS A 519 1.25 -3.35 -2.99
C LYS A 519 0.00 -2.52 -3.32
N PRO A 520 -0.79 -2.00 -2.35
CA PRO A 520 -1.92 -1.13 -2.64
C PRO A 520 -1.50 0.18 -3.34
N ALA A 521 -0.46 0.87 -2.84
CA ALA A 521 -0.01 2.11 -3.46
C ALA A 521 0.53 1.90 -4.88
N THR A 522 1.26 0.80 -5.10
CA THR A 522 1.70 0.41 -6.44
C THR A 522 0.52 0.05 -7.34
N ALA A 523 -0.46 -0.72 -6.85
CA ALA A 523 -1.65 -1.04 -7.62
C ALA A 523 -2.40 0.24 -8.05
N LEU A 524 -2.61 1.18 -7.14
CA LEU A 524 -3.26 2.46 -7.46
C LEU A 524 -2.46 3.30 -8.45
N ASN A 525 -1.12 3.32 -8.33
CA ASN A 525 -0.28 4.03 -9.27
C ASN A 525 -0.28 3.39 -10.67
N ILE A 526 -0.27 2.05 -10.76
CA ILE A 526 -0.46 1.32 -12.03
C ILE A 526 -1.83 1.63 -12.62
N LEU A 527 -2.86 1.61 -11.79
CA LEU A 527 -4.21 1.92 -12.22
C LEU A 527 -4.30 3.35 -12.80
N ARG A 528 -3.64 4.31 -12.16
CA ARG A 528 -3.56 5.71 -12.60
C ARG A 528 -2.73 5.91 -13.88
N GLU A 529 -1.52 5.35 -13.96
CA GLU A 529 -0.58 5.65 -15.06
C GLU A 529 -0.74 4.72 -16.27
N THR A 530 -1.16 3.47 -16.06
CA THR A 530 -1.18 2.43 -17.10
C THR A 530 -2.58 2.04 -17.56
N VAL A 531 -3.56 1.99 -16.64
CA VAL A 531 -4.90 1.42 -16.95
C VAL A 531 -5.92 2.51 -17.27
N MET A 532 -6.16 3.45 -16.35
CA MET A 532 -7.21 4.46 -16.47
C MET A 532 -6.71 5.78 -17.09
N GLY A 533 -5.45 6.10 -16.89
CA GLY A 533 -4.92 7.44 -17.12
C GLY A 533 -5.28 8.40 -15.97
N ARG A 534 -4.49 9.49 -15.86
CA ARG A 534 -4.53 10.43 -14.74
C ARG A 534 -5.88 11.12 -14.58
N GLU A 535 -6.51 11.55 -15.67
CA GLU A 535 -7.76 12.32 -15.62
C GLU A 535 -8.90 11.52 -14.98
N LEU A 536 -9.15 10.30 -15.47
CA LEU A 536 -10.20 9.43 -14.93
C LEU A 536 -9.90 8.97 -13.51
N PHE A 537 -8.66 8.56 -13.24
CA PHE A 537 -8.27 8.11 -11.91
C PHE A 537 -8.36 9.24 -10.89
N ASP A 538 -7.76 10.41 -11.17
CA ASP A 538 -7.70 11.52 -10.22
C ASP A 538 -9.11 12.04 -9.93
N PHE A 539 -10.01 12.06 -10.93
CA PHE A 539 -11.42 12.40 -10.73
C PHE A 539 -12.12 11.39 -9.82
N ALA A 540 -11.99 10.08 -10.10
CA ALA A 540 -12.67 9.03 -9.34
C ALA A 540 -12.17 8.90 -7.89
N PHE A 541 -10.86 8.99 -7.68
CA PHE A 541 -10.25 8.98 -6.35
C PHE A 541 -10.70 10.19 -5.52
N ARG A 542 -10.74 11.38 -6.15
CA ARG A 542 -11.24 12.59 -5.51
C ARG A 542 -12.73 12.47 -5.16
N GLU A 543 -13.54 11.90 -6.04
CA GLU A 543 -14.97 11.67 -5.80
C GLU A 543 -15.20 10.73 -4.61
N TYR A 544 -14.42 9.64 -4.49
CA TYR A 544 -14.43 8.78 -3.30
C TYR A 544 -14.14 9.57 -2.02
N SER A 545 -13.09 10.39 -2.06
CA SER A 545 -12.69 11.24 -0.93
C SER A 545 -13.82 12.17 -0.49
N GLN A 546 -14.51 12.80 -1.45
CA GLN A 546 -15.60 13.74 -1.20
C GLN A 546 -16.85 13.04 -0.64
N ARG A 547 -17.24 11.89 -1.23
CA ARG A 547 -18.38 11.08 -0.77
C ARG A 547 -18.23 10.70 0.70
N TRP A 548 -17.02 10.26 1.07
CA TRP A 548 -16.71 9.70 2.38
C TRP A 548 -16.04 10.66 3.36
N LYS A 549 -15.93 11.95 3.03
CA LYS A 549 -15.48 12.98 3.97
C LYS A 549 -16.38 12.97 5.22
N PHE A 550 -15.76 12.81 6.40
CA PHE A 550 -16.39 12.66 7.71
C PHE A 550 -17.36 11.47 7.82
N LYS A 551 -17.08 10.39 7.08
CA LYS A 551 -17.89 9.15 7.06
C LYS A 551 -17.01 7.90 7.00
N ARG A 552 -17.60 6.72 7.15
CA ARG A 552 -16.91 5.43 7.26
C ARG A 552 -17.09 4.53 6.02
N PRO A 553 -16.16 4.59 5.05
CA PRO A 553 -16.19 3.69 3.90
C PRO A 553 -15.75 2.27 4.25
N MET A 554 -16.19 1.32 3.43
CA MET A 554 -15.69 -0.05 3.35
C MET A 554 -14.99 -0.26 1.99
N PRO A 555 -14.19 -1.33 1.81
CA PRO A 555 -13.51 -1.62 0.54
C PRO A 555 -14.44 -1.59 -0.68
N ALA A 556 -15.65 -2.13 -0.53
CA ALA A 556 -16.65 -2.15 -1.60
C ALA A 556 -17.11 -0.76 -2.04
N ASP A 557 -17.11 0.22 -1.13
CA ASP A 557 -17.50 1.60 -1.43
C ASP A 557 -16.41 2.31 -2.26
N PHE A 558 -15.14 2.00 -1.98
CA PHE A 558 -14.01 2.46 -2.77
C PHE A 558 -14.05 1.85 -4.19
N PHE A 559 -14.13 0.52 -4.32
CA PHE A 559 -14.15 -0.15 -5.62
C PHE A 559 -15.31 0.35 -6.51
N ARG A 560 -16.52 0.43 -5.95
CA ARG A 560 -17.68 0.96 -6.68
C ARG A 560 -17.53 2.41 -7.07
N THR A 561 -16.99 3.26 -6.19
CA THR A 561 -16.77 4.67 -6.55
C THR A 561 -15.76 4.81 -7.68
N MET A 562 -14.68 4.02 -7.65
CA MET A 562 -13.66 4.05 -8.70
C MET A 562 -14.25 3.66 -10.06
N GLU A 563 -15.15 2.68 -10.11
CA GLU A 563 -15.82 2.24 -11.35
C GLU A 563 -16.94 3.21 -11.78
N ASP A 564 -17.81 3.61 -10.86
CA ASP A 564 -18.93 4.53 -11.10
C ASP A 564 -18.46 5.89 -11.64
N ALA A 565 -17.42 6.47 -11.03
CA ALA A 565 -16.93 7.78 -11.41
C ALA A 565 -16.03 7.76 -12.65
N SER A 566 -15.46 6.60 -13.02
CA SER A 566 -14.59 6.48 -14.20
C SER A 566 -15.27 5.90 -15.44
N GLY A 567 -16.36 5.14 -15.27
CA GLY A 567 -17.01 4.38 -16.34
C GLY A 567 -16.21 3.19 -16.84
N MET A 568 -15.22 2.71 -16.07
CA MET A 568 -14.40 1.55 -16.41
C MET A 568 -14.75 0.34 -15.53
N ASP A 569 -14.83 -0.85 -16.14
CA ASP A 569 -14.91 -2.12 -15.41
C ASP A 569 -13.51 -2.48 -14.89
N LEU A 570 -13.37 -2.51 -13.56
CA LEU A 570 -12.10 -2.75 -12.87
C LEU A 570 -12.16 -4.05 -12.04
N ASP A 571 -13.17 -4.89 -12.23
CA ASP A 571 -13.38 -6.09 -11.42
C ASP A 571 -12.22 -7.05 -11.52
N TRP A 572 -11.68 -7.23 -12.74
CA TRP A 572 -10.49 -8.04 -12.97
C TRP A 572 -9.26 -7.51 -12.21
N PHE A 573 -9.15 -6.19 -12.10
CA PHE A 573 -8.02 -5.51 -11.46
C PHE A 573 -8.10 -5.68 -9.94
N TRP A 574 -9.25 -5.36 -9.33
CA TRP A 574 -9.43 -5.53 -7.89
C TRP A 574 -9.32 -7.01 -7.50
N ARG A 575 -9.94 -7.92 -8.27
CA ARG A 575 -9.83 -9.36 -8.05
C ARG A 575 -8.38 -9.81 -8.01
N GLY A 576 -7.61 -9.47 -9.03
CA GLY A 576 -6.19 -9.83 -9.12
C GLY A 576 -5.36 -9.22 -8.00
N TRP A 577 -5.34 -7.89 -7.89
CA TRP A 577 -4.43 -7.19 -6.99
C TRP A 577 -4.81 -7.32 -5.51
N PHE A 578 -6.11 -7.35 -5.18
CA PHE A 578 -6.58 -7.24 -3.79
C PHE A 578 -7.00 -8.58 -3.17
N TYR A 579 -7.55 -9.49 -3.96
CA TYR A 579 -8.07 -10.78 -3.47
C TYR A 579 -7.14 -11.96 -3.72
N THR A 580 -6.02 -11.78 -4.44
CA THR A 580 -5.05 -12.85 -4.71
C THR A 580 -3.61 -12.47 -4.35
N THR A 581 -2.74 -13.48 -4.39
CA THR A 581 -1.27 -13.35 -4.32
C THR A 581 -0.61 -13.56 -5.68
N ASP A 582 -1.39 -13.58 -6.76
CA ASP A 582 -0.86 -13.68 -8.13
C ASP A 582 0.09 -12.51 -8.43
N ASN A 583 1.02 -12.72 -9.36
CA ASN A 583 1.95 -11.71 -9.82
C ASN A 583 1.92 -11.55 -11.34
N VAL A 584 2.51 -10.46 -11.83
CA VAL A 584 2.59 -10.20 -13.26
C VAL A 584 3.84 -10.88 -13.80
N ASP A 585 3.65 -11.83 -14.72
CA ASP A 585 4.73 -12.45 -15.50
C ASP A 585 4.14 -12.78 -16.88
N ILE A 586 4.36 -11.88 -17.84
CA ILE A 586 3.82 -11.98 -19.20
C ILE A 586 4.96 -12.24 -20.19
N SER A 587 5.02 -13.48 -20.66
CA SER A 587 6.02 -13.89 -21.62
C SER A 587 5.60 -13.66 -23.06
N ILE A 588 6.52 -13.15 -23.88
CA ILE A 588 6.42 -13.27 -25.34
C ILE A 588 7.08 -14.57 -25.80
N ASP A 589 6.24 -15.51 -26.23
CA ASP A 589 6.66 -16.88 -26.54
C ASP A 589 7.21 -17.01 -27.96
N ALA A 590 6.53 -16.37 -28.92
CA ALA A 590 6.85 -16.48 -30.33
C ALA A 590 6.36 -15.26 -31.11
N VAL A 591 7.13 -14.87 -32.13
CA VAL A 591 6.70 -13.95 -33.17
C VAL A 591 6.83 -14.63 -34.52
N LYS A 592 5.70 -14.86 -35.18
CA LYS A 592 5.64 -15.48 -36.51
C LYS A 592 5.41 -14.40 -37.55
N HIS A 593 6.29 -14.32 -38.55
CA HIS A 593 6.17 -13.43 -39.69
C HIS A 593 5.57 -14.17 -40.88
N TYR A 594 4.56 -13.55 -41.50
CA TYR A 594 3.85 -14.03 -42.65
C TYR A 594 3.76 -12.92 -43.70
N THR A 595 3.77 -13.32 -44.97
CA THR A 595 3.28 -12.50 -46.09
C THR A 595 1.99 -13.12 -46.61
N VAL A 596 1.16 -12.32 -47.28
CA VAL A 596 -0.04 -12.86 -47.94
C VAL A 596 0.40 -13.73 -49.12
N GLY A 597 0.06 -15.02 -49.09
CA GLY A 597 0.31 -15.92 -50.20
C GLY A 597 -0.56 -15.53 -51.40
N THR A 598 0.08 -15.22 -52.52
CA THR A 598 -0.57 -14.72 -53.75
C THR A 598 -1.41 -15.80 -54.43
N LYS A 599 -1.18 -17.08 -54.10
CA LYS A 599 -1.71 -18.27 -54.78
C LYS A 599 -1.30 -18.40 -56.25
N ASN A 600 -0.58 -17.42 -56.79
CA ASN A 600 -0.08 -17.44 -58.15
C ASN A 600 1.12 -18.40 -58.21
N PRO A 601 1.04 -19.55 -58.90
CA PRO A 601 2.12 -20.52 -58.90
C PRO A 601 3.43 -19.95 -59.46
N ASP A 602 3.36 -18.97 -60.37
CA ASP A 602 4.55 -18.29 -60.93
C ASP A 602 5.27 -17.39 -59.91
N VAL A 603 4.63 -17.07 -58.78
CA VAL A 603 5.24 -16.35 -57.65
C VAL A 603 5.59 -17.32 -56.52
N GLU A 604 4.68 -18.24 -56.19
CA GLU A 604 4.83 -19.19 -55.08
C GLU A 604 5.90 -20.26 -55.35
N GLY A 605 6.07 -20.71 -56.59
CA GLY A 605 7.08 -21.72 -56.98
C GLY A 605 8.50 -21.22 -56.71
N PRO A 606 8.93 -20.10 -57.32
CA PRO A 606 10.24 -19.49 -57.06
C PRO A 606 10.48 -19.20 -55.58
N TRP A 607 9.47 -18.67 -54.87
CA TRP A 607 9.58 -18.40 -53.43
C TRP A 607 9.84 -19.67 -52.61
N LYS A 608 9.16 -20.79 -52.91
CA LYS A 608 9.42 -22.08 -52.24
C LYS A 608 10.81 -22.62 -52.55
N ARG A 609 11.29 -22.47 -53.80
CA ARG A 609 12.65 -22.87 -54.20
C ARG A 609 13.70 -22.11 -53.39
N GLU A 610 13.57 -20.79 -53.29
CA GLU A 610 14.46 -19.94 -52.50
C GLU A 610 14.50 -20.39 -51.03
N ARG A 611 13.32 -20.67 -50.42
CA ARG A 611 13.23 -21.18 -49.04
C ARG A 611 13.91 -22.54 -48.85
N PHE A 612 13.82 -23.44 -49.83
CA PHE A 612 14.47 -24.74 -49.81
C PHE A 612 15.98 -24.63 -49.95
N GLU A 613 16.47 -23.69 -50.77
CA GLU A 613 17.90 -23.43 -50.95
C GLU A 613 18.55 -22.77 -49.72
N GLU A 614 17.81 -22.02 -48.91
CA GLU A 614 18.27 -21.48 -47.63
C GLU A 614 18.44 -22.54 -46.53
N GLU A 615 17.87 -23.75 -46.71
CA GLU A 615 18.02 -24.81 -45.71
C GLU A 615 19.50 -25.20 -45.53
N PRO A 616 19.97 -25.37 -44.28
CA PRO A 616 21.36 -25.71 -44.04
C PRO A 616 21.70 -27.02 -44.73
N GLU A 617 22.73 -26.99 -45.57
CA GLU A 617 23.17 -28.18 -46.29
C GLU A 617 23.45 -29.31 -45.30
N SER A 618 22.85 -30.48 -45.50
CA SER A 618 23.07 -31.63 -44.61
C SER A 618 24.56 -31.98 -44.48
N VAL A 619 24.96 -32.41 -43.28
CA VAL A 619 26.33 -32.89 -43.02
C VAL A 619 26.76 -33.98 -44.01
N THR A 620 25.82 -34.82 -44.47
CA THR A 620 26.05 -35.83 -45.50
C THR A 620 26.47 -35.21 -46.83
N LYS A 621 25.73 -34.23 -47.35
CA LYS A 621 26.10 -33.53 -48.60
C LYS A 621 27.44 -32.80 -48.45
N GLN A 622 27.67 -32.12 -47.32
CA GLN A 622 28.95 -31.48 -47.01
C GLN A 622 30.12 -32.48 -47.02
N LYS A 623 29.97 -33.63 -46.34
CA LYS A 623 30.99 -34.69 -46.29
C LYS A 623 31.19 -35.37 -47.63
N ASN A 624 30.13 -35.64 -48.39
CA ASN A 624 30.22 -36.24 -49.72
C ASN A 624 31.01 -35.33 -50.68
N ARG A 625 30.78 -34.01 -50.60
CA ARG A 625 31.59 -33.02 -51.32
C ARG A 625 33.05 -33.01 -50.85
N ALA A 626 33.29 -32.96 -49.54
CA ALA A 626 34.64 -32.96 -48.96
C ALA A 626 35.45 -34.21 -49.33
N ASN A 627 34.80 -35.37 -49.36
CA ASN A 627 35.40 -36.66 -49.73
C ASN A 627 35.44 -36.90 -51.25
N LYS A 628 35.04 -35.92 -52.07
CA LYS A 628 34.98 -36.02 -53.54
C LYS A 628 34.24 -37.27 -54.01
N MET A 629 33.12 -37.58 -53.36
CA MET A 629 32.29 -38.73 -53.73
C MET A 629 31.82 -38.58 -55.19
N THR A 630 32.11 -39.57 -56.01
CA THR A 630 31.70 -39.61 -57.42
C THR A 630 30.24 -40.04 -57.55
N ARG A 631 29.45 -39.33 -58.36
CA ARG A 631 28.07 -39.74 -58.67
C ARG A 631 28.05 -40.56 -59.96
N ILE A 632 27.18 -41.55 -60.05
CA ILE A 632 27.03 -42.38 -61.26
C ILE A 632 26.62 -41.54 -62.47
N VAL A 633 25.74 -40.55 -62.29
CA VAL A 633 25.24 -39.68 -63.36
C VAL A 633 26.37 -38.82 -63.95
N ASP A 634 27.37 -38.43 -63.15
CA ASP A 634 28.55 -37.68 -63.61
C ASP A 634 29.40 -38.49 -64.62
N GLY A 635 29.36 -39.83 -64.53
CA GLY A 635 30.06 -40.75 -65.45
C GLY A 635 29.17 -41.40 -66.52
N LYS A 636 27.84 -41.19 -66.44
CA LYS A 636 26.83 -41.75 -67.35
C LYS A 636 25.69 -40.73 -67.59
N PRO A 637 25.91 -39.71 -68.43
CA PRO A 637 24.95 -38.65 -68.67
C PRO A 637 23.62 -39.14 -69.25
N GLU A 638 23.58 -40.30 -69.90
CA GLU A 638 22.36 -40.92 -70.44
C GLU A 638 21.34 -41.31 -69.38
N LEU A 639 21.73 -41.32 -68.10
CA LEU A 639 20.85 -41.56 -66.97
C LEU A 639 20.13 -40.29 -66.47
N ALA A 640 20.51 -39.11 -66.96
CA ALA A 640 19.79 -37.88 -66.65
C ALA A 640 18.49 -37.80 -67.47
N ASP A 641 17.38 -37.47 -66.82
CA ASP A 641 16.06 -37.31 -67.43
C ASP A 641 15.43 -35.94 -67.12
N PHE A 642 14.14 -35.81 -67.42
CA PHE A 642 13.36 -34.61 -67.16
C PHE A 642 13.53 -34.07 -65.72
N TYR A 643 13.63 -34.94 -64.71
CA TYR A 643 13.72 -34.56 -63.30
C TYR A 643 15.14 -34.16 -62.85
N ASN A 644 16.14 -34.30 -63.73
CA ASN A 644 17.47 -33.76 -63.48
C ASN A 644 17.58 -32.27 -63.83
N GLU A 645 16.70 -31.77 -64.70
CA GLU A 645 16.61 -30.34 -65.09
C GLU A 645 15.39 -29.65 -64.46
N HIS A 646 14.38 -30.41 -64.05
CA HIS A 646 13.16 -29.90 -63.42
C HIS A 646 12.97 -30.41 -62.00
N ASP A 647 12.70 -29.48 -61.08
CA ASP A 647 12.46 -29.79 -59.66
C ASP A 647 10.98 -29.63 -59.28
N GLU A 648 10.67 -29.92 -58.02
CA GLU A 648 9.30 -29.85 -57.49
C GLU A 648 8.70 -28.43 -57.45
N PHE A 649 9.51 -27.39 -57.70
CA PHE A 649 9.10 -25.99 -57.68
C PHE A 649 8.79 -25.43 -59.07
N ASP A 650 9.06 -26.19 -60.13
CA ASP A 650 8.74 -25.77 -61.50
C ASP A 650 7.22 -25.71 -61.76
N VAL A 651 6.79 -24.62 -62.41
CA VAL A 651 5.37 -24.30 -62.59
C VAL A 651 4.82 -24.86 -63.89
N SER A 652 3.88 -25.79 -63.79
CA SER A 652 3.22 -26.38 -64.96
C SER A 652 2.06 -25.53 -65.49
N ASN A 653 1.65 -25.79 -66.74
CA ASN A 653 0.44 -25.16 -67.30
C ASN A 653 -0.84 -25.58 -66.55
N ALA A 654 -0.85 -26.77 -65.93
CA ALA A 654 -1.99 -27.20 -65.11
C ALA A 654 -2.12 -26.35 -63.84
N ASP A 655 -1.00 -25.94 -63.23
CA ASP A 655 -0.98 -25.04 -62.07
C ASP A 655 -1.56 -23.67 -62.41
N ARG A 656 -1.15 -23.07 -63.54
CA ARG A 656 -1.65 -21.78 -64.01
C ARG A 656 -3.16 -21.79 -64.29
N ASN A 657 -3.66 -22.88 -64.89
CA ASN A 657 -5.10 -23.04 -65.15
C ASN A 657 -5.90 -23.19 -63.85
N ARG A 658 -5.38 -23.94 -62.86
CA ARG A 658 -6.01 -24.04 -61.53
C ARG A 658 -6.10 -22.67 -60.84
N TYR A 659 -5.04 -21.88 -60.90
CA TYR A 659 -5.03 -20.53 -60.33
C TYR A 659 -6.06 -19.60 -60.99
N ARG A 660 -6.14 -19.59 -62.32
CA ARG A 660 -7.16 -18.80 -63.04
C ARG A 660 -8.58 -19.19 -62.65
N GLY A 661 -8.88 -20.50 -62.64
CA GLY A 661 -10.20 -20.99 -62.22
C GLY A 661 -10.55 -20.63 -60.77
N MET A 662 -9.56 -20.57 -59.87
CA MET A 662 -9.76 -20.08 -58.50
C MET A 662 -10.11 -18.59 -58.48
N LEU A 663 -9.40 -17.74 -59.24
CA LEU A 663 -9.67 -16.30 -59.29
C LEU A 663 -11.05 -15.95 -59.84
N ASP A 664 -11.57 -16.75 -60.77
CA ASP A 664 -12.90 -16.56 -61.33
C ASP A 664 -14.02 -16.78 -60.30
N GLY A 665 -13.74 -17.54 -59.23
CA GLY A 665 -14.67 -17.83 -58.14
C GLY A 665 -14.61 -16.86 -56.95
N LEU A 666 -13.73 -15.83 -56.98
CA LEU A 666 -13.56 -14.86 -55.90
C LEU A 666 -14.26 -13.54 -56.20
N GLU A 667 -14.77 -12.89 -55.15
CA GLU A 667 -15.28 -11.51 -55.22
C GLU A 667 -14.13 -10.50 -55.40
N ASP A 668 -14.45 -9.26 -55.84
CA ASP A 668 -13.44 -8.24 -56.13
C ASP A 668 -12.57 -7.91 -54.89
N TRP A 669 -13.18 -7.78 -53.72
CA TRP A 669 -12.45 -7.48 -52.49
C TRP A 669 -11.56 -8.64 -52.03
N GLU A 670 -11.96 -9.90 -52.28
CA GLU A 670 -11.14 -11.09 -51.98
C GLU A 670 -9.91 -11.16 -52.90
N ARG A 671 -10.10 -10.83 -54.18
CA ARG A 671 -8.99 -10.72 -55.14
C ARG A 671 -8.03 -9.60 -54.80
N ASP A 672 -8.53 -8.49 -54.27
CA ASP A 672 -7.69 -7.37 -53.84
C ASP A 672 -6.89 -7.71 -52.58
N LEU A 673 -7.42 -8.52 -51.66
CA LEU A 673 -6.65 -9.01 -50.52
C LEU A 673 -5.42 -9.85 -50.91
N LEU A 674 -5.49 -10.63 -52.00
CA LEU A 674 -4.35 -11.39 -52.53
C LEU A 674 -3.22 -10.50 -53.08
N LYS A 675 -3.50 -9.23 -53.35
CA LYS A 675 -2.53 -8.23 -53.86
C LYS A 675 -1.92 -7.38 -52.74
N VAL A 676 -2.36 -7.55 -51.49
CA VAL A 676 -1.88 -6.74 -50.37
C VAL A 676 -0.45 -7.13 -50.02
N GLU A 677 0.49 -6.25 -50.35
CA GLU A 677 1.89 -6.35 -49.93
C GLU A 677 2.02 -5.83 -48.49
N SER A 678 1.78 -6.70 -47.51
CA SER A 678 1.90 -6.37 -46.08
C SER A 678 2.64 -7.47 -45.32
N ASN A 679 3.32 -7.04 -44.26
CA ASN A 679 3.90 -7.93 -43.27
C ASN A 679 2.84 -8.24 -42.21
N VAL A 680 2.54 -9.53 -42.01
CA VAL A 680 1.60 -10.01 -40.99
C VAL A 680 2.39 -10.69 -39.90
N TYR A 681 2.27 -10.20 -38.66
CA TYR A 681 2.91 -10.78 -37.49
C TYR A 681 1.88 -11.39 -36.57
N VAL A 682 2.11 -12.61 -36.09
CA VAL A 682 1.34 -13.22 -35.01
C VAL A 682 2.24 -13.38 -33.81
N LEU A 683 1.93 -12.62 -32.75
CA LEU A 683 2.64 -12.61 -31.49
C LEU A 683 1.88 -13.49 -30.50
N ASN A 684 2.54 -14.46 -29.89
CA ASN A 684 1.95 -15.34 -28.88
C ASN A 684 2.47 -14.96 -27.49
N PHE A 685 1.56 -14.95 -26.51
CA PHE A 685 1.85 -14.59 -25.14
C PHE A 685 1.36 -15.65 -24.15
N SER A 686 2.08 -15.82 -23.06
CA SER A 686 1.68 -16.61 -21.90
C SER A 686 1.66 -15.74 -20.64
N ASN A 687 0.61 -15.85 -19.84
CA ASN A 687 0.55 -15.29 -18.49
C ASN A 687 0.94 -16.38 -17.50
N ILE A 688 2.18 -16.30 -17.00
CA ILE A 688 2.78 -17.30 -16.11
C ILE A 688 2.41 -17.01 -14.66
N GLY A 689 2.39 -15.73 -14.29
CA GLY A 689 2.21 -15.26 -12.91
C GLY A 689 0.76 -15.26 -12.43
N GLY A 690 -0.19 -15.38 -13.36
CA GLY A 690 -1.63 -15.48 -13.09
C GLY A 690 -2.35 -14.13 -13.02
N LEU A 691 -1.63 -13.04 -12.74
CA LEU A 691 -2.20 -11.70 -12.70
C LEU A 691 -2.37 -11.15 -14.12
N VAL A 692 -3.61 -10.96 -14.55
CA VAL A 692 -3.89 -10.39 -15.88
C VAL A 692 -3.58 -8.89 -15.88
N MET A 693 -2.93 -8.43 -16.94
CA MET A 693 -2.55 -7.02 -17.15
C MET A 693 -2.62 -6.67 -18.64
N PRO A 694 -2.72 -5.38 -19.01
CA PRO A 694 -2.55 -4.93 -20.39
C PRO A 694 -1.19 -5.36 -20.95
N ILE A 695 -1.15 -5.74 -22.23
CA ILE A 695 0.11 -6.06 -22.93
C ILE A 695 0.62 -4.79 -23.61
N ILE A 696 1.66 -4.18 -23.03
CA ILE A 696 2.34 -3.02 -23.61
C ILE A 696 3.52 -3.51 -24.43
N LEU A 697 3.59 -3.12 -25.69
CA LEU A 697 4.59 -3.59 -26.65
C LEU A 697 5.38 -2.41 -27.19
N LYS A 698 6.70 -2.58 -27.30
CA LYS A 698 7.55 -1.81 -28.21
C LYS A 698 7.98 -2.70 -29.36
N LEU A 699 7.71 -2.24 -30.58
CA LEU A 699 8.06 -2.88 -31.84
C LEU A 699 9.19 -2.09 -32.48
N ASP A 700 10.38 -2.69 -32.61
CA ASP A 700 11.50 -2.08 -33.32
C ASP A 700 11.58 -2.66 -34.73
N TYR A 701 11.71 -1.81 -35.74
CA TYR A 701 11.77 -2.22 -37.14
C TYR A 701 13.21 -2.15 -37.69
N THR A 702 13.47 -2.87 -38.78
CA THR A 702 14.80 -2.92 -39.42
C THR A 702 15.20 -1.60 -40.08
N ASP A 703 14.23 -0.74 -40.40
CA ASP A 703 14.45 0.62 -40.92
C ASP A 703 14.88 1.63 -39.85
N GLY A 704 14.96 1.21 -38.58
CA GLY A 704 15.33 2.05 -37.43
C GLY A 704 14.15 2.77 -36.78
N SER A 705 12.94 2.68 -37.33
CA SER A 705 11.73 3.20 -36.68
C SER A 705 11.24 2.28 -35.57
N SER A 706 10.40 2.82 -34.67
CA SER A 706 9.76 2.05 -33.60
C SER A 706 8.31 2.49 -33.40
N GLU A 707 7.50 1.58 -32.85
CA GLU A 707 6.09 1.79 -32.54
C GLU A 707 5.80 1.24 -31.14
N GLU A 708 5.00 1.96 -30.35
CA GLU A 708 4.46 1.45 -29.08
C GLU A 708 2.97 1.16 -29.23
N LEU A 709 2.54 -0.01 -28.73
CA LEU A 709 1.16 -0.46 -28.76
C LEU A 709 0.74 -0.91 -27.37
N ARG A 710 -0.42 -0.42 -26.91
CA ARG A 710 -1.05 -0.84 -25.66
C ARG A 710 -2.27 -1.69 -25.96
N ILE A 711 -2.23 -2.95 -25.58
CA ILE A 711 -3.36 -3.87 -25.76
C ILE A 711 -4.07 -4.02 -24.39
N PRO A 712 -5.37 -3.74 -24.30
CA PRO A 712 -6.13 -3.84 -23.05
C PRO A 712 -6.07 -5.25 -22.41
N ALA A 713 -6.29 -5.32 -21.10
CA ALA A 713 -6.25 -6.58 -20.34
C ALA A 713 -7.27 -7.61 -20.85
N GLU A 714 -8.34 -7.16 -21.51
CA GLU A 714 -9.43 -7.96 -22.06
C GLU A 714 -8.96 -8.96 -23.13
N ILE A 715 -7.73 -8.83 -23.65
CA ILE A 715 -7.09 -9.85 -24.50
C ILE A 715 -7.03 -11.23 -23.80
N TRP A 716 -7.09 -11.26 -22.47
CA TRP A 716 -7.06 -12.45 -21.63
C TRP A 716 -8.45 -13.05 -21.33
N THR A 717 -9.55 -12.40 -21.70
CA THR A 717 -10.93 -12.82 -21.34
C THR A 717 -11.30 -14.24 -21.78
N ARG A 718 -10.87 -14.66 -22.97
CA ARG A 718 -11.16 -16.01 -23.50
C ARG A 718 -10.23 -17.08 -22.92
N ASN A 719 -9.02 -16.69 -22.54
CA ASN A 719 -8.01 -17.58 -21.98
C ASN A 719 -6.99 -16.74 -21.20
N ALA A 720 -7.11 -16.78 -19.88
CA ALA A 720 -6.27 -15.99 -18.98
C ALA A 720 -4.81 -16.46 -18.92
N ALA A 721 -4.51 -17.67 -19.43
CA ALA A 721 -3.16 -18.24 -19.41
C ALA A 721 -2.38 -18.02 -20.70
N LYS A 722 -3.06 -17.99 -21.87
CA LYS A 722 -2.41 -17.83 -23.18
C LYS A 722 -3.26 -17.06 -24.15
N THR A 723 -2.63 -16.16 -24.92
CA THR A 723 -3.32 -15.38 -25.95
C THR A 723 -2.39 -15.08 -27.13
N SER A 724 -2.95 -14.53 -28.20
CA SER A 724 -2.17 -14.07 -29.35
C SER A 724 -2.74 -12.80 -29.96
N LYS A 725 -1.88 -12.03 -30.61
CA LYS A 725 -2.25 -10.81 -31.34
C LYS A 725 -1.67 -10.84 -32.75
N MET A 726 -2.54 -10.65 -33.73
CA MET A 726 -2.14 -10.41 -35.12
C MET A 726 -1.95 -8.91 -35.36
N LEU A 727 -0.84 -8.54 -36.00
CA LEU A 727 -0.50 -7.19 -36.43
C LEU A 727 -0.25 -7.19 -37.94
N VAL A 728 -0.90 -6.29 -38.68
CA VAL A 728 -0.65 -6.06 -40.10
C VAL A 728 0.10 -4.74 -40.24
N ARG A 729 1.24 -4.75 -40.94
CA ARG A 729 2.08 -3.56 -41.17
C ARG A 729 2.50 -3.48 -42.64
N GLY A 730 2.84 -2.28 -43.11
CA GLY A 730 3.30 -2.06 -44.48
C GLY A 730 4.51 -2.91 -44.85
N LYS A 731 4.72 -3.13 -46.15
CA LYS A 731 5.83 -3.96 -46.67
C LYS A 731 7.22 -3.50 -46.23
N ASP A 732 7.39 -2.22 -45.95
CA ASP A 732 8.61 -1.57 -45.46
C ASP A 732 8.86 -1.79 -43.95
N LYS A 733 7.87 -2.27 -43.21
CA LYS A 733 7.93 -2.50 -41.77
C LYS A 733 8.29 -3.95 -41.44
N LEU A 734 9.55 -4.30 -41.69
CA LEU A 734 10.13 -5.56 -41.21
C LEU A 734 10.50 -5.47 -39.73
N LEU A 735 9.98 -6.38 -38.92
CA LEU A 735 10.15 -6.37 -37.46
C LEU A 735 11.52 -6.92 -37.08
N LYS A 736 12.27 -6.18 -36.28
CA LYS A 736 13.59 -6.54 -35.76
C LYS A 736 13.51 -7.14 -34.36
N SER A 737 12.73 -6.53 -33.48
CA SER A 737 12.51 -7.02 -32.11
C SER A 737 11.19 -6.55 -31.53
N VAL A 738 10.72 -7.31 -30.54
CA VAL A 738 9.56 -6.96 -29.70
C VAL A 738 9.99 -6.97 -28.24
N VAL A 739 9.53 -5.99 -27.49
CA VAL A 739 9.70 -5.90 -26.04
C VAL A 739 8.32 -5.73 -25.39
N VAL A 740 7.98 -6.62 -24.46
CA VAL A 740 6.83 -6.49 -23.56
C VAL A 740 7.22 -5.60 -22.38
N ASP A 741 6.31 -4.73 -21.96
CA ASP A 741 6.49 -3.78 -20.85
C ASP A 741 7.83 -3.02 -20.92
N PRO A 742 8.10 -2.28 -22.01
CA PRO A 742 9.41 -1.63 -22.25
C PRO A 742 9.80 -0.61 -21.17
N HIS A 743 8.82 -0.11 -20.41
CA HIS A 743 8.99 0.89 -19.36
C HIS A 743 8.81 0.31 -17.95
N TRP A 744 8.63 -1.01 -17.80
CA TRP A 744 8.42 -1.71 -16.53
C TRP A 744 7.32 -1.07 -15.67
N GLU A 745 6.19 -0.77 -16.30
CA GLU A 745 5.05 -0.12 -15.69
C GLU A 745 4.02 -1.10 -15.12
N THR A 746 4.13 -2.40 -15.40
CA THR A 746 3.15 -3.41 -14.93
C THR A 746 3.60 -4.19 -13.69
N ALA A 747 4.82 -3.94 -13.20
CA ALA A 747 5.46 -4.74 -12.14
C ALA A 747 5.71 -6.20 -12.56
N ASP A 748 6.04 -6.43 -13.83
CA ASP A 748 6.42 -7.76 -14.33
C ASP A 748 7.65 -8.29 -13.57
N VAL A 749 7.51 -9.50 -13.04
CA VAL A 749 8.52 -10.11 -12.19
C VAL A 749 9.66 -10.74 -13.00
N ASP A 750 9.48 -11.05 -14.28
CA ASP A 750 10.51 -11.63 -15.15
C ASP A 750 10.69 -10.86 -16.46
N VAL A 751 11.40 -9.73 -16.35
CA VAL A 751 11.73 -8.86 -17.48
C VAL A 751 12.57 -9.52 -18.58
N GLU A 752 13.23 -10.65 -18.32
CA GLU A 752 14.05 -11.33 -19.33
C GLU A 752 13.18 -12.05 -20.36
N ASN A 753 11.99 -12.45 -19.94
CA ASN A 753 11.05 -13.17 -20.78
C ASN A 753 10.15 -12.25 -21.65
N ASN A 754 10.32 -10.94 -21.47
CA ASN A 754 9.67 -9.87 -22.24
C ASN A 754 10.28 -9.63 -23.62
N HIS A 755 11.43 -10.23 -23.95
CA HIS A 755 12.17 -9.95 -25.17
C HIS A 755 12.01 -11.03 -26.24
N TYR A 756 11.73 -10.59 -27.48
CA TYR A 756 11.82 -11.44 -28.67
C TYR A 756 12.69 -10.79 -29.77
N PRO A 757 13.75 -11.46 -30.27
CA PRO A 757 14.28 -12.74 -29.79
C PRO A 757 14.86 -12.63 -28.37
N ARG A 758 14.97 -13.79 -27.69
CA ARG A 758 15.54 -13.86 -26.33
C ARG A 758 16.98 -13.36 -26.31
N ARG A 759 17.36 -12.72 -25.21
CA ARG A 759 18.69 -12.09 -25.02
C ARG A 759 19.50 -12.87 -23.99
N ILE A 760 20.83 -12.73 -24.04
CA ILE A 760 21.71 -13.28 -23.02
C ILE A 760 21.61 -12.40 -21.77
N ILE A 761 21.22 -13.00 -20.63
CA ILE A 761 21.15 -12.35 -19.32
C ILE A 761 22.58 -11.96 -18.89
N LYS A 762 22.83 -10.67 -18.70
CA LYS A 762 24.12 -10.17 -18.20
C LYS A 762 24.02 -10.00 -16.69
N SER A 763 24.82 -10.75 -15.93
CA SER A 763 24.89 -10.66 -14.47
C SER A 763 26.34 -10.55 -14.00
N ARG A 764 26.56 -9.99 -12.81
CA ARG A 764 27.87 -9.86 -12.15
C ARG A 764 27.81 -10.60 -10.81
N LEU A 765 28.75 -11.52 -10.60
CA LEU A 765 28.95 -12.16 -9.29
C LEU A 765 29.75 -11.22 -8.40
N GLU A 766 29.14 -10.71 -7.33
CA GLU A 766 29.81 -9.89 -6.32
C GLU A 766 30.15 -10.72 -5.08
N LEU A 767 31.36 -10.54 -4.55
CA LEU A 767 31.80 -11.09 -3.27
C LEU A 767 31.81 -9.94 -2.26
N PHE A 768 31.02 -10.03 -1.18
CA PHE A 768 30.93 -8.96 -0.19
C PHE A 768 31.14 -9.47 1.25
N LYS A 769 31.52 -8.54 2.13
CA LYS A 769 31.43 -8.64 3.59
C LYS A 769 30.47 -7.55 4.06
N ASP A 770 29.69 -7.80 5.10
CA ASP A 770 28.70 -6.84 5.60
C ASP A 770 29.38 -5.53 6.06
N GLU A 771 29.02 -4.42 5.43
CA GLU A 771 29.43 -3.06 5.80
C GLU A 771 28.24 -2.25 6.31
N LYS A 772 28.52 -1.28 7.20
CA LYS A 772 27.49 -0.37 7.73
C LYS A 772 27.01 0.60 6.64
N ALA A 773 25.75 1.03 6.74
CA ALA A 773 25.19 2.04 5.84
C ALA A 773 25.97 3.36 5.92
N ARG A 774 26.31 3.92 4.75
CA ARG A 774 27.19 5.08 4.60
C ARG A 774 26.54 6.41 5.01
N ASN A 775 27.21 7.21 5.85
CA ASN A 775 26.85 8.60 6.17
C ASN A 775 27.84 9.55 5.46
N LEU A 776 27.49 9.98 4.24
CA LEU A 776 28.39 10.80 3.43
C LEU A 776 28.75 12.15 4.07
N MET A 777 27.87 12.74 4.88
CA MET A 777 28.20 13.98 5.59
C MET A 777 29.29 13.76 6.63
N LYS A 778 29.24 12.62 7.33
CA LYS A 778 30.27 12.23 8.29
C LYS A 778 31.59 11.87 7.57
N ASP A 779 31.52 11.06 6.51
CA ASP A 779 32.71 10.69 5.72
C ASP A 779 33.46 11.92 5.19
N TRP A 780 32.74 13.00 4.81
CA TRP A 780 33.34 14.23 4.31
C TRP A 780 34.02 15.07 5.42
N GLN A 781 33.66 14.84 6.67
CA GLN A 781 34.28 15.49 7.83
C GLN A 781 35.51 14.73 8.34
N GLU A 782 35.75 13.50 7.86
CA GLU A 782 36.98 12.77 8.18
C GLU A 782 38.18 13.44 7.51
N GLU A 783 39.21 13.76 8.30
CA GLU A 783 40.44 14.32 7.77
C GLU A 783 41.13 13.32 6.85
N LEU A 784 41.58 13.79 5.69
CA LEU A 784 42.36 12.97 4.77
C LEU A 784 43.65 12.56 5.49
N LYS A 785 43.84 11.26 5.70
CA LYS A 785 45.12 10.75 6.22
C LYS A 785 46.19 11.02 5.17
N GLU A 786 47.18 11.85 5.52
CA GLU A 786 48.42 11.96 4.76
C GLU A 786 49.27 10.71 5.06
N ASP A 787 49.77 10.05 4.01
CA ASP A 787 50.54 8.80 4.07
C ASP A 787 51.88 8.91 4.82
#